data_AF-A0A1I5DZ83-F1
#
_entry.id   AF-A0A1I5DZ83-F1
#
_cell.length_a   1.000
_cell.length_b   1.000
_cell.length_c   1.000
_cell.angle_alpha   90.00
_cell.angle_beta   90.00
_cell.angle_gamma   90.00
#
_symmetry.space_group_name_H-M   'P 1'
#
loop_
_entity.id
_entity.type
_entity.pdbx_description
1 polymer ?
#
loop_
_entity_poly.entity_id
_entity_poly.type
_entity_poly.pdbx_seq_one_letter_code
_entity_poly.pdbx_strand_id
1 'polypeptide(L)'
;MPVQAQKASGGTPDDSSTASRDDLAAALRAVGVEFDDSPLTRALYSSDASLYRVVPSTVVKARSADDVIAAHEVARELRMPVTMRGAGTSIAGNAVGSGIVIDTRRFNRVLDIDPAARTARVEPGVVHADLQREAAFYGLRFGPDPSSHSRCTVGGMIGNNACGSRALGYGRTVDNVESLRVLYGNGELALEQGGRPGGDTATRLAAVGDANLAHLRTEFGRFGRQVSGYGMEHLLPEGRRVERFLVGSEGSLATVLEATVRLVDDRVERRMLVLGYPTMADAADAVPALLAAVPGRLVACEGMDSRIVDLVREKGSPVPDLPRGHGWLFAEVAGKDATDAVRRLVAAGAALDTRLVDDPREAAALWRIREDGAGLAGRSLPTPAYGGWEDAAVPPEHLGAWLRDFEELLRVHGLQGIPYGHFGDGCVHCRIDFPFRPGDPASAGVFRDFMTACATRLRDYRGTLSGEHGDGRVRGELLPLMYDETSLALFRQVKAVCDPDNILNPGIIAEPVPITDDLRPVRPQTLVRPGLRLVHDAGDLGAAVHRCTGVGKCVAPRTAGVMCPSYLATSDERDSTRGRARVLQEALDGGLLRDGLKDPAVAEALDLCLACKGCSSDCPSGVDMATYKSEVLHQRHDVAGLRRPRSHLFLGQLPKWARLTAPLARPANLFLRVRPLAALAKWAAGIDHRRSVPQFASPTLRKTTDAPHREDAPTDVWIWADSFTDHFFPASGLAAIRFLESHGLTVRVIQEDACCGLTWITTGQLDRARTIVGRTVRTLAPYIRDGIPVMALEPSCLASLRSDAGELCDAEEADMVASKMLSFAELVERLDLPLPDLTGVEVVAQPHCHHSAVIGWDTDQRLLERAGATVTKVRGCCGLAGNFGVEKGHYEVSVAVAETHLLPAVRAHPDAVFLADGMSCRVQLDDLAHVPTQHLAELFASRI
;
A
#
# COMPACT_ATOMS: atom_id res chain seq x y z
N MET A 1 28.31 41.12 -27.61
CA MET A 1 27.15 41.80 -28.23
C MET A 1 26.17 40.75 -28.69
N PRO A 2 24.88 40.84 -28.32
CA PRO A 2 23.96 39.71 -28.38
C PRO A 2 23.30 39.60 -29.76
N VAL A 3 23.21 38.38 -30.29
CA VAL A 3 22.35 38.06 -31.42
C VAL A 3 21.04 37.54 -30.85
N GLN A 4 19.99 38.36 -30.99
CA GLN A 4 18.61 38.00 -30.69
C GLN A 4 18.17 36.85 -31.61
N ALA A 5 17.89 35.69 -31.03
CA ALA A 5 17.17 34.62 -31.72
C ALA A 5 15.67 34.96 -31.72
N GLN A 6 15.13 35.26 -32.90
CA GLN A 6 13.71 35.45 -33.14
C GLN A 6 12.94 34.17 -32.81
N LYS A 7 11.99 34.26 -31.87
CA LYS A 7 10.92 33.27 -31.70
C LYS A 7 10.09 33.26 -32.98
N ALA A 8 10.19 32.18 -33.76
CA ALA A 8 9.20 31.85 -34.77
C ALA A 8 7.91 31.42 -34.05
N SER A 9 6.91 32.29 -34.07
CA SER A 9 5.52 31.94 -33.76
C SER A 9 5.00 31.03 -34.87
N GLY A 10 5.15 29.72 -34.69
CA GLY A 10 4.48 28.72 -35.51
C GLY A 10 2.97 28.84 -35.29
N GLY A 11 2.24 29.07 -36.38
CA GLY A 11 0.79 29.14 -36.38
C GLY A 11 0.17 27.85 -35.87
N THR A 12 -0.87 28.01 -35.06
CA THR A 12 -1.82 26.96 -34.68
C THR A 12 -2.34 26.26 -35.94
N PRO A 13 -2.30 24.93 -36.03
CA PRO A 13 -3.09 24.20 -37.01
C PRO A 13 -4.58 24.45 -36.73
N ASP A 14 -5.34 24.41 -37.82
CA ASP A 14 -6.77 24.66 -37.94
C ASP A 14 -7.64 24.04 -36.82
N ASP A 15 -8.69 24.78 -36.47
CA ASP A 15 -9.67 24.53 -35.43
C ASP A 15 -10.59 23.35 -35.83
N SER A 16 -10.09 22.12 -35.77
CA SER A 16 -10.95 20.93 -35.72
C SER A 16 -11.41 20.76 -34.27
N SER A 17 -12.68 21.06 -34.00
CA SER A 17 -13.26 21.03 -32.65
C SER A 17 -12.86 19.75 -31.90
N THR A 18 -11.97 19.86 -30.92
CA THR A 18 -11.76 18.79 -29.96
C THR A 18 -13.09 18.54 -29.26
N ALA A 19 -13.56 17.30 -29.30
CA ALA A 19 -14.83 16.93 -28.68
C ALA A 19 -14.83 17.40 -27.21
N SER A 20 -15.89 18.10 -26.81
CA SER A 20 -15.98 18.59 -25.44
C SER A 20 -16.13 17.40 -24.49
N ARG A 21 -15.85 17.62 -23.20
CA ARG A 21 -16.11 16.59 -22.18
C ARG A 21 -17.59 16.18 -22.13
N ASP A 22 -18.50 17.10 -22.44
CA ASP A 22 -19.93 16.83 -22.46
C ASP A 22 -20.30 15.94 -23.66
N ASP A 23 -19.66 16.13 -24.82
CA ASP A 23 -19.83 15.27 -25.99
C ASP A 23 -19.32 13.86 -25.70
N LEU A 24 -18.15 13.72 -25.07
CA LEU A 24 -17.59 12.44 -24.66
C LEU A 24 -18.52 11.70 -23.67
N ALA A 25 -19.02 12.41 -22.65
CA ALA A 25 -19.94 11.84 -21.68
C ALA A 25 -21.29 11.43 -22.31
N ALA A 26 -21.78 12.19 -23.30
CA ALA A 26 -22.98 11.84 -24.04
C ALA A 26 -22.77 10.58 -24.91
N ALA A 27 -21.64 10.48 -25.62
CA ALA A 27 -21.31 9.32 -26.44
C ALA A 27 -21.15 8.04 -25.61
N LEU A 28 -20.40 8.09 -24.50
CA LEU A 28 -20.24 6.95 -23.59
C LEU A 28 -21.58 6.48 -22.99
N ARG A 29 -22.47 7.43 -22.67
CA ARG A 29 -23.83 7.11 -22.18
C ARG A 29 -24.68 6.44 -23.26
N ALA A 30 -24.55 6.87 -24.52
CA ALA A 30 -25.30 6.31 -25.64
C ALA A 30 -24.94 4.84 -25.90
N VAL A 31 -23.67 4.45 -25.69
CA VAL A 31 -23.20 3.06 -25.81
C VAL A 31 -23.36 2.23 -24.52
N GLY A 32 -23.90 2.81 -23.45
CA GLY A 32 -24.26 2.09 -22.23
C GLY A 32 -23.09 1.68 -21.33
N VAL A 33 -21.91 2.28 -21.48
CA VAL A 33 -20.72 1.95 -20.70
C VAL A 33 -20.74 2.68 -19.34
N GLU A 34 -20.39 1.99 -18.26
CA GLU A 34 -20.24 2.59 -16.92
C GLU A 34 -19.02 3.52 -16.89
N PHE A 35 -19.23 4.83 -16.69
CA PHE A 35 -18.16 5.81 -16.56
C PHE A 35 -18.43 6.82 -15.43
N ASP A 36 -17.38 7.52 -15.01
CA ASP A 36 -17.43 8.57 -14.00
C ASP A 36 -16.42 9.68 -14.33
N ASP A 37 -16.95 10.88 -14.58
CA ASP A 37 -16.18 12.08 -14.91
C ASP A 37 -16.22 13.13 -13.79
N SER A 38 -16.63 12.72 -12.58
CA SER A 38 -16.63 13.58 -11.41
C SER A 38 -15.21 14.07 -11.06
N PRO A 39 -15.07 15.27 -10.45
CA PRO A 39 -13.77 15.74 -9.96
C PRO A 39 -13.10 14.75 -9.00
N LEU A 40 -13.88 14.06 -8.16
CA LEU A 40 -13.38 13.01 -7.27
C LEU A 40 -12.72 11.88 -8.06
N THR A 41 -13.43 11.27 -9.00
CA THR A 41 -12.87 10.16 -9.77
C THR A 41 -11.70 10.61 -10.64
N ARG A 42 -11.78 11.79 -11.25
CA ARG A 42 -10.64 12.33 -12.02
C ARG A 42 -9.41 12.58 -11.15
N ALA A 43 -9.59 12.97 -9.89
CA ALA A 43 -8.51 13.11 -8.90
C ALA A 43 -7.88 11.76 -8.53
N LEU A 44 -8.70 10.71 -8.36
CA LEU A 44 -8.21 9.36 -8.03
C LEU A 44 -7.33 8.77 -9.13
N TYR A 45 -7.63 9.08 -10.39
CA TYR A 45 -6.98 8.50 -11.57
C TYR A 45 -5.97 9.45 -12.24
N SER A 46 -5.70 10.62 -11.65
CA SER A 46 -4.72 11.57 -12.19
C SER A 46 -3.26 11.11 -12.05
N SER A 47 -3.02 10.13 -11.17
CA SER A 47 -1.69 9.62 -10.84
C SER A 47 -1.68 8.09 -10.75
N ASP A 48 -0.59 7.46 -11.15
CA ASP A 48 -0.23 6.06 -10.83
C ASP A 48 0.85 6.07 -9.72
N ALA A 49 1.76 5.09 -9.66
CA ALA A 49 2.87 5.07 -8.69
C ALA A 49 4.12 5.84 -9.17
N SER A 50 4.04 6.53 -10.32
CA SER A 50 5.13 7.34 -10.87
C SER A 50 5.13 8.77 -10.31
N LEU A 51 6.05 9.59 -10.82
CA LEU A 51 6.14 11.03 -10.55
C LEU A 51 5.11 11.87 -11.31
N TYR A 52 4.37 11.30 -12.27
CA TYR A 52 3.53 12.07 -13.17
C TYR A 52 2.12 12.27 -12.64
N ARG A 53 1.52 13.39 -13.05
CA ARG A 53 0.13 13.73 -12.77
C ARG A 53 -0.54 14.23 -14.05
N VAL A 54 -1.35 13.38 -14.68
CA VAL A 54 -2.14 13.68 -15.89
C VAL A 54 -3.61 13.47 -15.59
N VAL A 55 -4.42 14.54 -15.65
CA VAL A 55 -5.85 14.47 -15.29
C VAL A 55 -6.66 13.89 -16.45
N PRO A 56 -7.38 12.77 -16.27
CA PRO A 56 -8.22 12.22 -17.32
C PRO A 56 -9.46 13.09 -17.56
N SER A 57 -10.04 12.95 -18.75
CA SER A 57 -11.33 13.54 -19.10
C SER A 57 -12.47 12.77 -18.43
N THR A 58 -12.37 11.44 -18.42
CA THR A 58 -13.34 10.52 -17.80
C THR A 58 -12.69 9.17 -17.49
N VAL A 59 -13.30 8.39 -16.60
CA VAL A 59 -12.87 7.03 -16.26
C VAL A 59 -13.98 6.04 -16.57
N VAL A 60 -13.70 5.07 -17.44
CA VAL A 60 -14.58 3.93 -17.73
C VAL A 60 -14.26 2.79 -16.77
N LYS A 61 -15.28 2.21 -16.13
CA LYS A 61 -15.15 1.08 -15.20
C LYS A 61 -15.60 -0.21 -15.91
N ALA A 62 -14.71 -0.76 -16.74
CA ALA A 62 -15.04 -1.91 -17.60
C ALA A 62 -15.28 -3.19 -16.80
N ARG A 63 -16.30 -3.95 -17.20
CA ARG A 63 -16.66 -5.26 -16.62
C ARG A 63 -16.57 -6.40 -17.63
N SER A 64 -16.43 -6.07 -18.91
CA SER A 64 -16.42 -7.00 -20.02
C SER A 64 -15.56 -6.50 -21.17
N ALA A 65 -15.27 -7.38 -22.13
CA ALA A 65 -14.63 -7.00 -23.39
C ALA A 65 -15.50 -6.02 -24.20
N ASP A 66 -16.83 -6.16 -24.15
CA ASP A 66 -17.77 -5.31 -24.89
C ASP A 66 -17.72 -3.87 -24.39
N ASP A 67 -17.58 -3.64 -23.07
CA ASP A 67 -17.40 -2.29 -22.51
C ASP A 67 -16.12 -1.63 -23.05
N VAL A 68 -15.04 -2.41 -23.16
CA VAL A 68 -13.74 -1.92 -23.66
C VAL A 68 -13.84 -1.58 -25.14
N ILE A 69 -14.46 -2.45 -25.94
CA ILE A 69 -14.66 -2.25 -27.38
C ILE A 69 -15.52 -1.00 -27.62
N ALA A 70 -16.66 -0.87 -26.95
CA ALA A 70 -17.54 0.29 -27.08
C ALA A 70 -16.85 1.60 -26.68
N ALA A 71 -16.04 1.59 -25.61
CA ALA A 71 -15.25 2.77 -25.23
C ALA A 71 -14.19 3.14 -26.28
N HIS A 72 -13.56 2.15 -26.93
CA HIS A 72 -12.62 2.40 -28.03
C HIS A 72 -13.32 2.94 -29.28
N GLU A 73 -14.52 2.46 -29.60
CA GLU A 73 -15.31 3.00 -30.72
C GLU A 73 -15.61 4.48 -30.53
N VAL A 74 -16.10 4.87 -29.35
CA VAL A 74 -16.30 6.28 -28.98
C VAL A 74 -14.99 7.06 -29.03
N ALA A 75 -13.90 6.48 -28.52
CA ALA A 75 -12.59 7.13 -28.54
C ALA A 75 -12.10 7.40 -29.97
N ARG A 76 -12.29 6.46 -30.89
CA ARG A 76 -11.91 6.61 -32.31
C ARG A 76 -12.78 7.64 -33.01
N GLU A 77 -14.09 7.60 -32.80
CA GLU A 77 -15.03 8.57 -33.39
C GLU A 77 -14.68 10.01 -32.97
N LEU A 78 -14.37 10.21 -31.69
CA LEU A 78 -14.07 11.51 -31.12
C LEU A 78 -12.57 11.87 -31.12
N ARG A 79 -11.70 10.98 -31.63
CA ARG A 79 -10.23 11.08 -31.55
C ARG A 79 -9.70 11.36 -30.15
N MET A 80 -10.31 10.72 -29.15
CA MET A 80 -9.91 10.84 -27.76
C MET A 80 -8.83 9.81 -27.41
N PRO A 81 -7.75 10.22 -26.71
CA PRO A 81 -6.77 9.29 -26.19
C PRO A 81 -7.38 8.24 -25.26
N VAL A 82 -6.88 7.02 -25.31
CA VAL A 82 -7.25 5.90 -24.43
C VAL A 82 -6.02 5.43 -23.67
N THR A 83 -6.15 5.34 -22.34
CA THR A 83 -5.13 4.75 -21.47
C THR A 83 -5.74 3.59 -20.70
N MET A 84 -5.19 2.40 -20.90
CA MET A 84 -5.58 1.21 -20.14
C MET A 84 -4.97 1.25 -18.74
N ARG A 85 -5.75 0.91 -17.72
CA ARG A 85 -5.28 0.86 -16.33
C ARG A 85 -5.78 -0.40 -15.62
N GLY A 86 -4.83 -1.12 -15.02
CA GLY A 86 -5.10 -2.15 -14.02
C GLY A 86 -5.21 -1.53 -12.63
N ALA A 87 -4.37 -1.98 -11.70
CA ALA A 87 -4.33 -1.41 -10.34
C ALA A 87 -3.56 -0.08 -10.21
N GLY A 88 -3.10 0.54 -11.31
CA GLY A 88 -2.38 1.82 -11.27
C GLY A 88 -1.06 1.76 -10.48
N THR A 89 -0.34 0.63 -10.56
CA THR A 89 0.90 0.38 -9.83
C THR A 89 2.16 0.65 -10.64
N SER A 90 2.02 1.13 -11.88
CA SER A 90 3.17 1.50 -12.71
C SER A 90 3.91 2.69 -12.11
N ILE A 91 5.23 2.68 -12.26
CA ILE A 91 6.13 3.76 -11.84
C ILE A 91 6.70 4.53 -13.04
N ALA A 92 6.29 4.20 -14.26
CA ALA A 92 6.76 4.83 -15.49
C ALA A 92 5.86 5.96 -16.02
N GLY A 93 4.65 6.14 -15.46
CA GLY A 93 3.71 7.19 -15.89
C GLY A 93 2.90 6.82 -17.14
N ASN A 94 2.91 5.54 -17.52
CA ASN A 94 2.17 4.99 -18.65
C ASN A 94 0.75 4.50 -18.29
N ALA A 95 0.36 4.53 -17.00
CA ALA A 95 -0.97 4.18 -16.53
C ALA A 95 -1.85 5.41 -16.20
N VAL A 96 -1.48 6.57 -16.76
CA VAL A 96 -2.18 7.86 -16.65
C VAL A 96 -2.25 8.55 -18.02
N GLY A 97 -3.38 9.21 -18.31
CA GLY A 97 -3.63 9.85 -19.60
C GLY A 97 -4.73 10.90 -19.52
N SER A 98 -4.77 11.82 -20.49
CA SER A 98 -5.65 13.00 -20.50
C SER A 98 -7.06 12.70 -21.06
N GLY A 99 -7.23 11.62 -21.81
CA GLY A 99 -8.50 11.22 -22.42
C GLY A 99 -9.32 10.29 -21.55
N ILE A 100 -9.72 9.15 -22.12
CA ILE A 100 -10.45 8.07 -21.42
C ILE A 100 -9.43 7.17 -20.72
N VAL A 101 -9.56 7.04 -19.40
CA VAL A 101 -8.88 5.96 -18.67
C VAL A 101 -9.84 4.78 -18.52
N ILE A 102 -9.46 3.59 -18.99
CA ILE A 102 -10.26 2.37 -18.85
C ILE A 102 -9.70 1.54 -17.70
N ASP A 103 -10.43 1.49 -16.58
CA ASP A 103 -10.14 0.64 -15.43
C ASP A 103 -10.67 -0.78 -15.68
N THR A 104 -9.75 -1.75 -15.67
CA THR A 104 -10.03 -3.17 -15.95
C THR A 104 -10.25 -4.01 -14.69
N ARG A 105 -10.17 -3.45 -13.47
CA ARG A 105 -10.23 -4.24 -12.23
C ARG A 105 -11.53 -5.00 -12.00
N ARG A 106 -12.63 -4.61 -12.67
CA ARG A 106 -13.91 -5.33 -12.62
C ARG A 106 -14.09 -6.32 -13.77
N PHE A 107 -13.12 -6.40 -14.68
CA PHE A 107 -13.03 -7.35 -15.79
C PHE A 107 -11.89 -8.35 -15.48
N ASN A 108 -12.11 -9.19 -14.45
CA ASN A 108 -11.06 -9.85 -13.68
C ASN A 108 -11.30 -11.35 -13.39
N ARG A 109 -11.98 -12.07 -14.28
CA ARG A 109 -12.23 -13.51 -14.12
C ARG A 109 -11.05 -14.35 -14.61
N VAL A 110 -10.71 -15.38 -13.83
CA VAL A 110 -10.01 -16.57 -14.34
C VAL A 110 -11.05 -17.40 -15.08
N LEU A 111 -10.89 -17.55 -16.40
CA LEU A 111 -11.88 -18.17 -17.27
C LEU A 111 -11.76 -19.70 -17.28
N ASP A 112 -10.53 -20.20 -17.26
CA ASP A 112 -10.23 -21.63 -17.22
C ASP A 112 -8.77 -21.89 -16.78
N ILE A 113 -8.50 -23.04 -16.16
CA ILE A 113 -7.16 -23.54 -15.88
C ILE A 113 -7.09 -24.98 -16.40
N ASP A 114 -6.20 -25.23 -17.37
CA ASP A 114 -5.88 -26.56 -17.88
C ASP A 114 -4.60 -27.07 -17.19
N PRO A 115 -4.70 -28.02 -16.24
CA PRO A 115 -3.53 -28.54 -15.54
C PRO A 115 -2.65 -29.45 -16.40
N ALA A 116 -3.22 -30.05 -17.46
CA ALA A 116 -2.51 -30.95 -18.35
C ALA A 116 -1.66 -30.15 -19.34
N ALA A 117 -2.24 -29.12 -19.95
CA ALA A 117 -1.51 -28.17 -20.79
C ALA A 117 -0.66 -27.18 -19.98
N ARG A 118 -0.92 -27.07 -18.67
CA ARG A 118 -0.33 -26.09 -17.75
C ARG A 118 -0.54 -24.67 -18.25
N THR A 119 -1.78 -24.33 -18.53
CA THR A 119 -2.18 -22.99 -19.00
C THR A 119 -3.38 -22.47 -18.25
N ALA A 120 -3.49 -21.16 -18.13
CA ALA A 120 -4.69 -20.49 -17.63
C ALA A 120 -5.16 -19.44 -18.63
N ARG A 121 -6.47 -19.35 -18.81
CA ARG A 121 -7.12 -18.33 -19.64
C ARG A 121 -7.75 -17.30 -18.72
N VAL A 122 -7.41 -16.03 -18.91
CA VAL A 122 -7.69 -14.97 -17.93
C VAL A 122 -8.10 -13.66 -18.59
N GLU A 123 -8.97 -12.91 -17.91
CA GLU A 123 -9.28 -11.52 -18.24
C GLU A 123 -8.16 -10.58 -17.75
N PRO A 124 -7.94 -9.41 -18.39
CA PRO A 124 -6.80 -8.53 -18.10
C PRO A 124 -6.80 -7.96 -16.68
N GLY A 125 -7.97 -7.86 -16.03
CA GLY A 125 -8.11 -7.36 -14.66
C GLY A 125 -7.78 -8.36 -13.57
N VAL A 126 -7.51 -9.64 -13.89
CA VAL A 126 -7.18 -10.67 -12.90
C VAL A 126 -5.96 -10.24 -12.11
N VAL A 127 -6.08 -10.16 -10.79
CA VAL A 127 -4.93 -9.89 -9.90
C VAL A 127 -4.04 -11.12 -9.88
N HIS A 128 -2.73 -10.93 -10.02
CA HIS A 128 -1.77 -12.04 -10.07
C HIS A 128 -1.96 -13.02 -8.89
N ALA A 129 -2.05 -12.54 -7.65
CA ALA A 129 -2.22 -13.40 -6.47
C ALA A 129 -3.53 -14.21 -6.47
N ASP A 130 -4.58 -13.74 -7.16
CA ASP A 130 -5.82 -14.49 -7.31
C ASP A 130 -5.64 -15.66 -8.28
N LEU A 131 -4.98 -15.42 -9.42
CA LEU A 131 -4.58 -16.50 -10.33
C LEU A 131 -3.69 -17.53 -9.64
N GLN A 132 -2.72 -17.10 -8.83
CA GLN A 132 -1.85 -18.02 -8.09
C GLN A 132 -2.63 -18.93 -7.16
N ARG A 133 -3.60 -18.37 -6.44
CA ARG A 133 -4.39 -19.11 -5.47
C ARG A 133 -5.29 -20.16 -6.14
N GLU A 134 -5.83 -19.86 -7.31
CA GLU A 134 -6.59 -20.83 -8.10
C GLU A 134 -5.68 -21.92 -8.71
N ALA A 135 -4.52 -21.54 -9.26
CA ALA A 135 -3.55 -22.48 -9.82
C ALA A 135 -2.93 -23.41 -8.77
N ALA A 136 -2.78 -22.95 -7.53
CA ALA A 136 -2.19 -23.71 -6.44
C ALA A 136 -2.94 -25.01 -6.13
N PHE A 137 -4.26 -25.07 -6.38
CA PHE A 137 -5.04 -26.31 -6.24
C PHE A 137 -4.49 -27.46 -7.10
N TYR A 138 -3.91 -27.13 -8.25
CA TYR A 138 -3.31 -28.09 -9.18
C TYR A 138 -1.79 -28.28 -8.95
N GLY A 139 -1.23 -27.65 -7.91
CA GLY A 139 0.21 -27.58 -7.67
C GLY A 139 0.95 -26.82 -8.77
N LEU A 140 0.29 -25.83 -9.38
CA LEU A 140 0.82 -24.97 -10.43
C LEU A 140 0.84 -23.51 -9.97
N ARG A 141 1.63 -22.69 -10.66
CA ARG A 141 1.65 -21.24 -10.50
C ARG A 141 1.92 -20.52 -11.82
N PHE A 142 1.50 -19.28 -11.95
CA PHE A 142 2.04 -18.34 -12.91
C PHE A 142 3.48 -17.95 -12.50
N GLY A 143 4.40 -17.91 -13.46
CA GLY A 143 5.83 -17.81 -13.20
C GLY A 143 6.27 -16.49 -12.54
N PRO A 144 6.15 -15.35 -13.26
CA PRO A 144 6.64 -14.05 -12.80
C PRO A 144 5.91 -13.59 -11.54
N ASP A 145 6.62 -13.08 -10.53
CA ASP A 145 6.06 -12.62 -9.26
C ASP A 145 6.49 -11.20 -8.88
N PRO A 146 5.91 -10.17 -9.50
CA PRO A 146 6.32 -8.80 -9.23
C PRO A 146 6.11 -8.39 -7.76
N SER A 147 6.85 -7.38 -7.33
CA SER A 147 6.45 -6.31 -6.41
C SER A 147 5.20 -6.45 -5.50
N SER A 148 4.00 -6.12 -5.94
CA SER A 148 3.44 -6.25 -7.27
C SER A 148 2.19 -7.11 -7.12
N HIS A 149 2.48 -8.38 -6.88
CA HIS A 149 1.67 -9.55 -7.13
C HIS A 149 0.32 -9.56 -6.40
N SER A 150 0.23 -8.96 -5.21
CA SER A 150 -1.02 -8.94 -4.43
C SER A 150 -2.08 -7.99 -4.98
N ARG A 151 -1.78 -7.22 -6.04
CA ARG A 151 -2.65 -6.17 -6.59
C ARG A 151 -2.42 -5.87 -8.07
N CYS A 152 -1.23 -6.12 -8.64
CA CYS A 152 -1.02 -5.94 -10.08
C CYS A 152 -1.92 -6.89 -10.86
N THR A 153 -2.40 -6.43 -12.00
CA THR A 153 -3.29 -7.23 -12.86
C THR A 153 -2.49 -7.85 -14.00
N VAL A 154 -2.92 -9.00 -14.51
CA VAL A 154 -2.26 -9.71 -15.62
C VAL A 154 -2.12 -8.81 -16.87
N GLY A 155 -3.14 -8.01 -17.19
CA GLY A 155 -3.07 -7.06 -18.29
C GLY A 155 -2.01 -5.97 -18.08
N GLY A 156 -1.85 -5.48 -16.86
CA GLY A 156 -0.76 -4.55 -16.51
C GLY A 156 0.62 -5.21 -16.58
N MET A 157 0.72 -6.48 -16.20
CA MET A 157 1.96 -7.26 -16.35
C MET A 157 2.32 -7.44 -17.82
N ILE A 158 1.34 -7.74 -18.68
CA ILE A 158 1.53 -7.84 -20.13
C ILE A 158 1.95 -6.49 -20.70
N GLY A 159 1.29 -5.40 -20.30
CA GLY A 159 1.61 -4.05 -20.77
C GLY A 159 3.07 -3.63 -20.51
N ASN A 160 3.64 -4.01 -19.37
CA ASN A 160 5.00 -3.61 -18.97
C ASN A 160 6.07 -4.69 -19.18
N ASN A 161 5.71 -5.87 -19.70
CA ASN A 161 6.55 -7.07 -19.63
C ASN A 161 7.09 -7.32 -18.21
N ALA A 162 6.20 -7.23 -17.22
CA ALA A 162 6.58 -7.26 -15.82
C ALA A 162 7.30 -8.56 -15.46
N CYS A 163 8.19 -8.45 -14.48
CA CYS A 163 8.99 -9.55 -13.98
C CYS A 163 8.80 -9.69 -12.47
N GLY A 164 9.76 -10.25 -11.76
CA GLY A 164 9.73 -10.43 -10.32
C GLY A 164 10.99 -11.14 -9.86
N SER A 165 11.08 -11.39 -8.56
CA SER A 165 12.27 -12.03 -8.00
C SER A 165 12.52 -13.43 -8.57
N ARG A 166 11.46 -14.14 -8.99
CA ARG A 166 11.59 -15.47 -9.58
C ARG A 166 11.58 -15.51 -11.10
N ALA A 167 11.66 -14.34 -11.76
CA ALA A 167 11.75 -14.29 -13.22
C ALA A 167 13.02 -14.98 -13.74
N LEU A 168 14.11 -14.97 -12.97
CA LEU A 168 15.36 -15.69 -13.28
C LEU A 168 15.12 -17.19 -13.54
N GLY A 169 14.23 -17.82 -12.75
CA GLY A 169 13.89 -19.24 -12.92
C GLY A 169 12.66 -19.52 -13.79
N TYR A 170 11.66 -18.63 -13.76
CA TYR A 170 10.35 -18.88 -14.38
C TYR A 170 10.07 -18.01 -15.61
N GLY A 171 11.02 -17.19 -16.03
CA GLY A 171 10.90 -16.25 -17.14
C GLY A 171 10.08 -15.01 -16.80
N ARG A 172 10.09 -14.05 -17.72
CA ARG A 172 9.34 -12.80 -17.65
C ARG A 172 7.89 -13.01 -18.08
N THR A 173 7.07 -11.96 -18.04
CA THR A 173 5.69 -12.06 -18.55
C THR A 173 5.66 -12.51 -20.01
N VAL A 174 6.51 -11.96 -20.89
CA VAL A 174 6.56 -12.32 -22.31
C VAL A 174 6.86 -13.81 -22.55
N ASP A 175 7.66 -14.42 -21.68
CA ASP A 175 8.05 -15.83 -21.78
C ASP A 175 6.92 -16.78 -21.38
N ASN A 176 5.87 -16.25 -20.73
CA ASN A 176 4.73 -17.00 -20.21
C ASN A 176 3.40 -16.65 -20.91
N VAL A 177 3.41 -15.84 -21.99
CA VAL A 177 2.23 -15.59 -22.83
C VAL A 177 2.18 -16.60 -23.98
N GLU A 178 1.03 -17.25 -24.13
CA GLU A 178 0.76 -18.23 -25.19
C GLU A 178 -0.21 -17.73 -26.27
N SER A 179 -1.19 -16.92 -25.90
CA SER A 179 -2.08 -16.24 -26.86
C SER A 179 -2.65 -14.96 -26.26
N LEU A 180 -2.97 -13.98 -27.11
CA LEU A 180 -3.69 -12.77 -26.71
C LEU A 180 -4.86 -12.51 -27.65
N ARG A 181 -6.04 -12.28 -27.09
CA ARG A 181 -7.15 -11.65 -27.82
C ARG A 181 -7.03 -10.15 -27.59
N VAL A 182 -6.88 -9.39 -28.66
CA VAL A 182 -6.55 -7.97 -28.60
C VAL A 182 -7.45 -7.13 -29.51
N LEU A 183 -7.61 -5.87 -29.13
CA LEU A 183 -8.16 -4.80 -29.97
C LEU A 183 -7.04 -3.82 -30.33
N TYR A 184 -6.67 -3.75 -31.60
CA TYR A 184 -5.70 -2.78 -32.10
C TYR A 184 -6.29 -1.36 -32.15
N GLY A 185 -5.43 -0.32 -32.15
CA GLY A 185 -5.87 1.08 -32.19
C GLY A 185 -6.64 1.44 -33.46
N ASN A 186 -6.37 0.74 -34.57
CA ASN A 186 -7.14 0.86 -35.81
C ASN A 186 -8.56 0.22 -35.75
N GLY A 187 -8.91 -0.43 -34.64
CA GLY A 187 -10.21 -1.08 -34.42
C GLY A 187 -10.28 -2.56 -34.81
N GLU A 188 -9.19 -3.17 -35.29
CA GLU A 188 -9.16 -4.59 -35.62
C GLU A 188 -9.13 -5.45 -34.33
N LEU A 189 -10.10 -6.37 -34.23
CA LEU A 189 -10.12 -7.42 -33.21
C LEU A 189 -9.39 -8.65 -33.75
N ALA A 190 -8.38 -9.13 -33.03
CA ALA A 190 -7.60 -10.30 -33.44
C ALA A 190 -7.32 -11.26 -32.29
N LEU A 191 -7.08 -12.53 -32.63
CA LEU A 191 -6.50 -13.53 -31.74
C LEU A 191 -5.10 -13.84 -32.24
N GLU A 192 -4.08 -13.37 -31.52
CA GLU A 192 -2.69 -13.64 -31.82
C GLU A 192 -2.26 -14.92 -31.08
N GLN A 193 -1.90 -15.94 -31.85
CA GLN A 193 -1.50 -17.26 -31.33
C GLN A 193 -0.63 -18.02 -32.35
N GLY A 194 0.38 -18.75 -31.86
CA GLY A 194 0.99 -19.84 -32.61
C GLY A 194 1.85 -19.40 -33.80
N GLY A 195 2.40 -18.17 -33.72
CA GLY A 195 3.39 -17.64 -34.66
C GLY A 195 2.90 -17.31 -36.07
N ARG A 196 1.61 -17.50 -36.34
CA ARG A 196 0.95 -16.98 -37.54
C ARG A 196 0.23 -15.68 -37.19
N PRO A 197 0.33 -14.63 -38.03
CA PRO A 197 -0.46 -13.42 -37.84
C PRO A 197 -1.96 -13.71 -37.73
N GLY A 198 -2.60 -13.18 -36.68
CA GLY A 198 -4.04 -13.37 -36.43
C GLY A 198 -4.97 -12.52 -37.30
N GLY A 199 -4.43 -11.52 -38.02
CA GLY A 199 -5.18 -10.56 -38.82
C GLY A 199 -4.31 -9.72 -39.77
N ASP A 200 -4.88 -8.67 -40.36
CA ASP A 200 -4.18 -7.77 -41.30
C ASP A 200 -3.09 -6.97 -40.59
N THR A 201 -3.40 -6.39 -39.42
CA THR A 201 -2.43 -5.64 -38.62
C THR A 201 -1.21 -6.49 -38.27
N ALA A 202 -1.43 -7.70 -37.78
CA ALA A 202 -0.35 -8.65 -37.48
C ALA A 202 0.44 -9.05 -38.75
N THR A 203 -0.21 -9.16 -39.90
CA THR A 203 0.44 -9.47 -41.17
C THR A 203 1.36 -8.33 -41.62
N ARG A 204 0.91 -7.08 -41.43
CA ARG A 204 1.71 -5.88 -41.69
C ARG A 204 2.88 -5.75 -40.72
N LEU A 205 2.70 -6.07 -39.43
CA LEU A 205 3.79 -6.14 -38.45
C LEU A 205 4.85 -7.17 -38.86
N ALA A 206 4.40 -8.36 -39.27
CA ALA A 206 5.25 -9.39 -39.85
C ALA A 206 6.09 -8.87 -41.02
N ALA A 207 5.47 -8.15 -41.96
CA ALA A 207 6.15 -7.56 -43.10
C ALA A 207 7.19 -6.49 -42.70
N VAL A 208 6.93 -5.70 -41.66
CA VAL A 208 7.93 -4.76 -41.08
C VAL A 208 9.14 -5.54 -40.57
N GLY A 209 8.93 -6.65 -39.84
CA GLY A 209 10.01 -7.51 -39.39
C GLY A 209 10.82 -8.12 -40.55
N ASP A 210 10.13 -8.67 -41.56
CA ASP A 210 10.72 -9.31 -42.73
C ASP A 210 11.60 -8.36 -43.56
N ALA A 211 11.25 -7.06 -43.58
CA ALA A 211 12.04 -6.05 -44.28
C ALA A 211 13.33 -5.64 -43.54
N ASN A 212 13.47 -5.97 -42.25
CA ASN A 212 14.52 -5.40 -41.37
C ASN A 212 15.34 -6.46 -40.60
N LEU A 213 15.37 -7.70 -41.08
CA LEU A 213 15.94 -8.86 -40.36
C LEU A 213 17.36 -8.66 -39.81
N ALA A 214 18.26 -8.05 -40.57
CA ALA A 214 19.65 -7.86 -40.15
C ALA A 214 19.74 -6.96 -38.91
N HIS A 215 18.99 -5.87 -38.93
CA HIS A 215 18.92 -4.89 -37.84
C HIS A 215 18.27 -5.49 -36.58
N LEU A 216 17.15 -6.19 -36.78
CA LEU A 216 16.41 -6.82 -35.67
C LEU A 216 17.27 -7.81 -34.88
N ARG A 217 18.10 -8.60 -35.57
CA ARG A 217 18.98 -9.61 -34.95
C ARG A 217 20.16 -9.03 -34.18
N THR A 218 20.53 -7.76 -34.41
CA THR A 218 21.72 -7.16 -33.77
C THR A 218 21.37 -6.16 -32.67
N GLU A 219 20.21 -5.50 -32.76
CA GLU A 219 19.85 -4.42 -31.82
C GLU A 219 18.83 -4.82 -30.74
N PHE A 220 18.04 -5.87 -30.95
CA PHE A 220 16.95 -6.27 -30.05
C PHE A 220 17.19 -7.65 -29.44
N GLY A 221 16.60 -7.90 -28.27
CA GLY A 221 16.72 -9.19 -27.57
C GLY A 221 18.15 -9.61 -27.21
N ARG A 222 19.08 -8.66 -27.00
CA ARG A 222 20.51 -8.93 -26.79
C ARG A 222 20.81 -9.63 -25.46
N PHE A 223 19.97 -9.40 -24.45
CA PHE A 223 20.03 -10.08 -23.15
C PHE A 223 18.64 -10.14 -22.51
N GLY A 224 18.47 -11.02 -21.51
CA GLY A 224 17.15 -11.37 -20.97
C GLY A 224 16.34 -10.21 -20.40
N ARG A 225 16.96 -9.11 -19.94
CA ARG A 225 16.26 -7.94 -19.39
C ARG A 225 16.20 -6.72 -20.30
N GLN A 226 16.52 -6.83 -21.59
CA GLN A 226 16.30 -5.73 -22.54
C GLN A 226 14.80 -5.52 -22.76
N VAL A 227 14.16 -4.63 -21.98
CA VAL A 227 12.71 -4.39 -22.02
C VAL A 227 12.33 -3.02 -22.61
N SER A 228 13.24 -2.03 -22.62
CA SER A 228 12.97 -0.72 -23.23
C SER A 228 12.64 -0.83 -24.73
N GLY A 229 11.67 -0.03 -25.18
CA GLY A 229 11.14 -0.04 -26.54
C GLY A 229 10.20 -1.22 -26.80
N TYR A 230 9.89 -1.45 -28.08
CA TYR A 230 9.12 -2.64 -28.47
C TYR A 230 10.05 -3.85 -28.65
N GLY A 231 9.58 -5.04 -28.25
CA GLY A 231 10.28 -6.32 -28.40
C GLY A 231 10.34 -6.81 -29.85
N MET A 232 11.02 -6.06 -30.72
CA MET A 232 11.08 -6.28 -32.16
C MET A 232 11.65 -7.65 -32.56
N GLU A 233 12.45 -8.28 -31.70
CA GLU A 233 12.97 -9.63 -31.90
C GLU A 233 11.87 -10.67 -32.07
N HIS A 234 10.68 -10.44 -31.52
CA HIS A 234 9.52 -11.34 -31.64
C HIS A 234 8.84 -11.31 -33.01
N LEU A 235 9.26 -10.40 -33.92
CA LEU A 235 8.79 -10.37 -35.30
C LEU A 235 9.71 -11.15 -36.26
N LEU A 236 10.86 -11.63 -35.79
CA LEU A 236 11.79 -12.43 -36.60
C LEU A 236 11.19 -13.77 -37.04
N PRO A 237 11.38 -14.21 -38.30
CA PRO A 237 10.80 -15.45 -38.83
C PRO A 237 11.15 -16.72 -38.05
N GLU A 238 12.36 -16.80 -37.48
CA GLU A 238 12.85 -17.95 -36.72
C GLU A 238 12.09 -18.21 -35.40
N GLY A 239 11.35 -17.22 -34.90
CA GLY A 239 10.66 -17.30 -33.62
C GLY A 239 9.46 -16.38 -33.54
N ARG A 240 8.81 -16.09 -34.67
CA ARG A 240 7.74 -15.09 -34.78
C ARG A 240 6.61 -15.43 -33.80
N ARG A 241 6.28 -14.48 -32.93
CA ARG A 241 5.19 -14.56 -31.94
C ARG A 241 4.62 -13.15 -31.75
N VAL A 242 3.59 -12.79 -32.52
CA VAL A 242 2.98 -11.44 -32.46
C VAL A 242 2.38 -11.19 -31.08
N GLU A 243 1.82 -12.21 -30.44
CA GLU A 243 1.33 -12.15 -29.07
C GLU A 243 2.44 -11.77 -28.07
N ARG A 244 3.69 -12.17 -28.33
CA ARG A 244 4.85 -11.80 -27.48
C ARG A 244 5.40 -10.43 -27.84
N PHE A 245 5.38 -10.06 -29.12
CA PHE A 245 5.72 -8.71 -29.57
C PHE A 245 4.86 -7.62 -28.88
N LEU A 246 3.57 -7.90 -28.62
CA LEU A 246 2.67 -6.99 -27.93
C LEU A 246 2.94 -6.86 -26.43
N VAL A 247 3.71 -7.77 -25.82
CA VAL A 247 4.09 -7.69 -24.41
C VAL A 247 5.15 -6.61 -24.24
N GLY A 248 4.95 -5.70 -23.29
CA GLY A 248 5.82 -4.52 -23.11
C GLY A 248 5.42 -3.34 -23.99
N SER A 249 4.33 -3.41 -24.76
CA SER A 249 3.91 -2.29 -25.62
C SER A 249 3.27 -1.14 -24.83
N GLU A 250 3.11 -1.26 -23.52
CA GLU A 250 2.53 -0.24 -22.62
C GLU A 250 1.14 0.25 -23.04
N GLY A 251 0.34 -0.63 -23.66
CA GLY A 251 -0.98 -0.29 -24.18
C GLY A 251 -0.96 0.71 -25.35
N SER A 252 0.20 0.96 -25.97
CA SER A 252 0.34 1.91 -27.09
C SER A 252 0.06 1.30 -28.46
N LEU A 253 -0.04 -0.03 -28.58
CA LEU A 253 -0.28 -0.72 -29.85
C LEU A 253 -1.63 -1.44 -29.90
N ALA A 254 -1.99 -2.13 -28.82
CA ALA A 254 -3.23 -2.86 -28.70
C ALA A 254 -3.69 -2.96 -27.25
N THR A 255 -4.99 -3.18 -27.07
CA THR A 255 -5.63 -3.44 -25.78
C THR A 255 -5.89 -4.93 -25.63
N VAL A 256 -5.42 -5.52 -24.53
CA VAL A 256 -5.65 -6.93 -24.20
C VAL A 256 -7.07 -7.12 -23.65
N LEU A 257 -7.83 -8.03 -24.25
CA LEU A 257 -9.18 -8.40 -23.82
C LEU A 257 -9.20 -9.78 -23.13
N GLU A 258 -8.29 -10.67 -23.51
CA GLU A 258 -8.14 -12.01 -22.91
C GLU A 258 -6.69 -12.48 -23.14
N ALA A 259 -6.13 -13.21 -22.19
CA ALA A 259 -4.81 -13.80 -22.30
C ALA A 259 -4.83 -15.28 -21.92
N THR A 260 -4.10 -16.11 -22.68
CA THR A 260 -3.71 -17.45 -22.24
C THR A 260 -2.27 -17.38 -21.76
N VAL A 261 -2.06 -17.72 -20.49
CA VAL A 261 -0.75 -17.72 -19.84
C VAL A 261 -0.30 -19.13 -19.48
N ARG A 262 0.99 -19.38 -19.58
CA ARG A 262 1.64 -20.63 -19.16
C ARG A 262 1.83 -20.65 -17.64
N LEU A 263 1.62 -21.82 -17.04
CA LEU A 263 1.84 -22.11 -15.64
C LEU A 263 3.05 -23.06 -15.48
N VAL A 264 3.76 -22.92 -14.36
CA VAL A 264 4.89 -23.74 -13.96
C VAL A 264 4.56 -24.56 -12.71
N ASP A 265 5.34 -25.61 -12.47
CA ASP A 265 5.18 -26.47 -11.29
C ASP A 265 5.64 -25.72 -10.03
N ASP A 266 4.80 -25.67 -8.99
CA ASP A 266 5.12 -25.03 -7.70
C ASP A 266 5.43 -26.04 -6.60
N ARG A 267 5.42 -27.35 -6.88
CA ARG A 267 5.75 -28.43 -5.92
C ARG A 267 7.25 -28.63 -5.75
N VAL A 268 8.02 -27.59 -5.95
CA VAL A 268 9.48 -27.61 -5.86
C VAL A 268 9.92 -27.26 -4.44
N GLU A 269 10.80 -28.08 -3.88
CA GLU A 269 11.51 -27.73 -2.64
C GLU A 269 12.39 -26.51 -2.92
N ARG A 270 12.26 -25.49 -2.07
CA ARG A 270 13.00 -24.23 -2.15
C ARG A 270 13.91 -24.08 -0.95
N ARG A 271 15.13 -23.57 -1.19
CA ARG A 271 16.10 -23.22 -0.16
C ARG A 271 16.61 -21.81 -0.42
N MET A 272 16.63 -20.98 0.63
CA MET A 272 17.18 -19.63 0.58
C MET A 272 18.56 -19.62 1.23
N LEU A 273 19.56 -19.18 0.47
CA LEU A 273 20.90 -18.88 0.94
C LEU A 273 21.09 -17.36 0.91
N VAL A 274 21.48 -16.78 2.03
CA VAL A 274 21.90 -15.38 2.12
C VAL A 274 23.43 -15.32 2.13
N LEU A 275 24.02 -14.57 1.21
CA LEU A 275 25.47 -14.36 1.11
C LEU A 275 25.80 -12.90 1.46
N GLY A 276 26.78 -12.67 2.34
CA GLY A 276 27.19 -11.33 2.78
C GLY A 276 28.49 -10.85 2.13
N TYR A 277 28.50 -9.58 1.73
CA TYR A 277 29.59 -8.92 1.00
C TYR A 277 29.96 -7.57 1.63
N PRO A 278 31.18 -7.04 1.40
CA PRO A 278 31.57 -5.74 1.92
C PRO A 278 30.68 -4.60 1.40
N THR A 279 30.28 -4.65 0.12
CA THR A 279 29.43 -3.64 -0.53
C THR A 279 28.42 -4.29 -1.49
N MET A 280 27.45 -3.50 -1.96
CA MET A 280 26.51 -3.92 -3.01
C MET A 280 27.20 -4.18 -4.36
N ALA A 281 28.23 -3.42 -4.71
CA ALA A 281 29.01 -3.65 -5.93
C ALA A 281 29.77 -4.99 -5.88
N ASP A 282 30.34 -5.35 -4.71
CA ASP A 282 31.02 -6.64 -4.53
C ASP A 282 30.04 -7.82 -4.60
N ALA A 283 28.83 -7.64 -4.06
CA ALA A 283 27.75 -8.61 -4.22
C ALA A 283 27.40 -8.82 -5.70
N ALA A 284 27.31 -7.74 -6.48
CA ALA A 284 27.04 -7.82 -7.92
C ALA A 284 28.17 -8.52 -8.70
N ASP A 285 29.44 -8.30 -8.36
CA ASP A 285 30.58 -8.97 -9.02
C ASP A 285 30.54 -10.50 -8.85
N ALA A 286 29.92 -11.01 -7.77
CA ALA A 286 29.80 -12.44 -7.53
C ALA A 286 28.72 -13.13 -8.39
N VAL A 287 27.76 -12.37 -8.93
CA VAL A 287 26.59 -12.91 -9.63
C VAL A 287 26.95 -13.83 -10.80
N PRO A 288 27.86 -13.48 -11.73
CA PRO A 288 28.19 -14.35 -12.86
C PRO A 288 28.73 -15.72 -12.42
N ALA A 289 29.53 -15.76 -11.36
CA ALA A 289 30.06 -17.00 -10.80
C ALA A 289 28.95 -17.86 -10.18
N LEU A 290 28.00 -17.24 -9.48
CA LEU A 290 26.84 -17.93 -8.89
C LEU A 290 25.92 -18.53 -9.98
N LEU A 291 25.61 -17.76 -11.02
CA LEU A 291 24.82 -18.24 -12.16
C LEU A 291 25.50 -19.42 -12.87
N ALA A 292 26.82 -19.34 -13.07
CA ALA A 292 27.59 -20.41 -13.70
C ALA A 292 27.72 -21.67 -12.82
N ALA A 293 27.72 -21.53 -11.50
CA ALA A 293 27.86 -22.65 -10.57
C ALA A 293 26.62 -23.58 -10.56
N VAL A 294 25.44 -23.03 -10.81
CA VAL A 294 24.16 -23.76 -10.79
C VAL A 294 23.23 -23.37 -11.96
N PRO A 295 23.64 -23.60 -13.22
CA PRO A 295 22.91 -23.12 -14.40
C PRO A 295 21.46 -23.63 -14.43
N GLY A 296 20.50 -22.72 -14.59
CA GLY A 296 19.07 -23.05 -14.66
C GLY A 296 18.45 -23.59 -13.37
N ARG A 297 19.14 -23.49 -12.22
CA ARG A 297 18.63 -23.92 -10.91
C ARG A 297 18.38 -22.77 -9.94
N LEU A 298 19.07 -21.66 -10.13
CA LEU A 298 18.86 -20.43 -9.37
C LEU A 298 17.56 -19.80 -9.84
N VAL A 299 16.55 -19.77 -8.96
CA VAL A 299 15.24 -19.20 -9.30
C VAL A 299 15.13 -17.75 -8.89
N ALA A 300 15.88 -17.30 -7.88
CA ALA A 300 16.00 -15.89 -7.51
C ALA A 300 17.42 -15.57 -7.06
N CYS A 301 17.88 -14.34 -7.33
CA CYS A 301 19.16 -13.82 -6.85
C CYS A 301 19.06 -12.31 -6.68
N GLU A 302 18.70 -11.88 -5.47
CA GLU A 302 18.36 -10.48 -5.18
C GLU A 302 19.44 -9.76 -4.38
N GLY A 303 19.77 -8.54 -4.78
CA GLY A 303 20.64 -7.65 -4.01
C GLY A 303 19.85 -6.81 -3.01
N MET A 304 20.35 -6.72 -1.78
CA MET A 304 19.80 -5.84 -0.73
C MET A 304 20.91 -5.11 0.04
N ASP A 305 20.73 -3.81 0.22
CA ASP A 305 21.67 -2.91 0.90
C ASP A 305 21.35 -2.77 2.41
N SER A 306 22.37 -2.61 3.25
CA SER A 306 22.25 -2.43 4.70
C SER A 306 21.32 -1.29 5.11
N ARG A 307 21.26 -0.21 4.34
CA ARG A 307 20.41 0.95 4.65
C ARG A 307 18.91 0.62 4.67
N ILE A 308 18.46 -0.39 3.92
CA ILE A 308 17.06 -0.86 3.99
C ILE A 308 16.82 -1.57 5.32
N VAL A 309 17.76 -2.42 5.74
CA VAL A 309 17.68 -3.20 6.98
C VAL A 309 17.74 -2.29 8.20
N ASP A 310 18.63 -1.31 8.18
CA ASP A 310 18.80 -0.36 9.27
C ASP A 310 17.51 0.44 9.51
N LEU A 311 16.82 0.88 8.44
CA LEU A 311 15.51 1.51 8.55
C LEU A 311 14.45 0.61 9.21
N VAL A 312 14.42 -0.69 8.88
CA VAL A 312 13.45 -1.62 9.48
C VAL A 312 13.73 -1.81 10.97
N ARG A 313 15.01 -1.88 11.35
CA ARG A 313 15.44 -1.96 12.76
C ARG A 313 15.10 -0.70 13.55
N GLU A 314 15.34 0.48 12.98
CA GLU A 314 14.99 1.77 13.61
C GLU A 314 13.49 1.92 13.89
N LYS A 315 12.65 1.30 13.06
CA LYS A 315 11.19 1.22 13.30
C LYS A 315 10.78 0.22 14.39
N GLY A 316 11.74 -0.44 15.04
CA GLY A 316 11.49 -1.46 16.07
C GLY A 316 10.90 -2.77 15.53
N SER A 317 10.91 -2.97 14.20
CA SER A 317 10.45 -4.22 13.60
C SER A 317 11.57 -5.28 13.67
N PRO A 318 11.24 -6.54 14.02
CA PRO A 318 12.24 -7.59 14.04
C PRO A 318 12.77 -7.84 12.63
N VAL A 319 14.09 -7.82 12.49
CA VAL A 319 14.77 -8.25 11.26
C VAL A 319 15.48 -9.56 11.57
N PRO A 320 15.20 -10.64 10.82
CA PRO A 320 15.96 -11.88 10.90
C PRO A 320 17.48 -11.65 10.78
N ASP A 321 18.29 -12.48 11.43
CA ASP A 321 19.75 -12.32 11.41
C ASP A 321 20.32 -12.38 9.97
N LEU A 322 21.30 -11.54 9.67
CA LEU A 322 21.96 -11.51 8.37
C LEU A 322 23.45 -11.83 8.54
N PRO A 323 24.08 -12.52 7.57
CA PRO A 323 25.52 -12.80 7.61
C PRO A 323 26.32 -11.49 7.54
N ARG A 324 27.59 -11.54 7.94
CA ARG A 324 28.48 -10.36 7.94
C ARG A 324 28.55 -9.69 6.57
N GLY A 325 28.37 -8.37 6.53
CA GLY A 325 28.48 -7.55 5.32
C GLY A 325 27.59 -6.30 5.37
N HIS A 326 27.65 -5.51 4.29
CA HIS A 326 26.76 -4.37 4.05
C HIS A 326 25.98 -4.48 2.73
N GLY A 327 26.33 -5.44 1.87
CA GLY A 327 25.53 -5.87 0.74
C GLY A 327 25.24 -7.36 0.84
N TRP A 328 24.01 -7.77 0.55
CA TRP A 328 23.62 -9.17 0.61
C TRP A 328 23.00 -9.65 -0.70
N LEU A 329 23.27 -10.92 -1.04
CA LEU A 329 22.55 -11.66 -2.06
C LEU A 329 21.60 -12.67 -1.43
N PHE A 330 20.33 -12.62 -1.82
CA PHE A 330 19.30 -13.59 -1.47
C PHE A 330 19.16 -14.54 -2.65
N ALA A 331 19.82 -15.69 -2.55
CA ALA A 331 19.82 -16.73 -3.56
C ALA A 331 18.78 -17.80 -3.20
N GLU A 332 17.79 -18.00 -4.06
CA GLU A 332 16.81 -19.09 -3.90
C GLU A 332 17.05 -20.14 -4.98
N VAL A 333 17.20 -21.41 -4.57
CA VAL A 333 17.33 -22.55 -5.47
C VAL A 333 16.11 -23.46 -5.34
N ALA A 334 15.67 -24.04 -6.45
CA ALA A 334 14.51 -24.93 -6.50
C ALA A 334 14.87 -26.34 -7.03
N GLY A 335 14.25 -27.37 -6.45
CA GLY A 335 14.30 -28.75 -6.94
C GLY A 335 14.97 -29.75 -5.98
N LYS A 336 14.96 -31.03 -6.36
CA LYS A 336 15.40 -32.17 -5.51
C LYS A 336 16.87 -32.14 -5.08
N ASP A 337 17.71 -31.42 -5.83
CA ASP A 337 19.16 -31.29 -5.56
C ASP A 337 19.51 -29.92 -4.93
N ALA A 338 18.54 -29.22 -4.34
CA ALA A 338 18.72 -27.89 -3.77
C ALA A 338 19.91 -27.83 -2.78
N THR A 339 20.13 -28.87 -1.99
CA THR A 339 21.28 -28.94 -1.05
C THR A 339 22.63 -28.95 -1.77
N ASP A 340 22.76 -29.66 -2.90
CA ASP A 340 24.00 -29.65 -3.68
C ASP A 340 24.22 -28.29 -4.34
N ALA A 341 23.14 -27.69 -4.87
CA ALA A 341 23.17 -26.35 -5.43
C ALA A 341 23.64 -25.30 -4.41
N VAL A 342 23.14 -25.35 -3.17
CA VAL A 342 23.59 -24.48 -2.07
C VAL A 342 25.10 -24.62 -1.83
N ARG A 343 25.64 -25.85 -1.79
CA ARG A 343 27.09 -26.06 -1.59
C ARG A 343 27.93 -25.44 -2.72
N ARG A 344 27.48 -25.58 -3.97
CA ARG A 344 28.15 -24.97 -5.12
C ARG A 344 28.10 -23.45 -5.09
N LEU A 345 26.96 -22.87 -4.69
CA LEU A 345 26.82 -21.42 -4.51
C LEU A 345 27.76 -20.90 -3.43
N VAL A 346 27.85 -21.56 -2.27
CA VAL A 346 28.79 -21.18 -1.20
C VAL A 346 30.24 -21.22 -1.71
N ALA A 347 30.61 -22.26 -2.46
CA ALA A 347 31.96 -22.40 -3.01
C ALA A 347 32.29 -21.34 -4.07
N ALA A 348 31.30 -20.93 -4.89
CA ALA A 348 31.49 -19.96 -5.97
C ALA A 348 31.34 -18.50 -5.51
N GLY A 349 30.60 -18.25 -4.43
CA GLY A 349 30.14 -16.91 -4.07
C GLY A 349 31.18 -15.98 -3.47
N ALA A 350 32.34 -16.49 -3.03
CA ALA A 350 33.42 -15.70 -2.41
C ALA A 350 32.94 -14.71 -1.32
N ALA A 351 31.87 -15.07 -0.60
CA ALA A 351 31.23 -14.22 0.40
C ALA A 351 32.06 -14.11 1.69
N LEU A 352 31.89 -13.01 2.44
CA LEU A 352 32.49 -12.84 3.77
C LEU A 352 31.92 -13.84 4.78
N ASP A 353 30.65 -14.18 4.59
CA ASP A 353 29.85 -15.04 5.45
C ASP A 353 28.58 -15.47 4.70
N THR A 354 27.98 -16.59 5.11
CA THR A 354 26.79 -17.14 4.45
C THR A 354 25.83 -17.73 5.47
N ARG A 355 24.53 -17.62 5.22
CA ARG A 355 23.47 -18.17 6.06
C ARG A 355 22.44 -18.92 5.23
N LEU A 356 22.26 -20.22 5.50
CA LEU A 356 21.13 -20.99 5.01
C LEU A 356 19.91 -20.72 5.90
N VAL A 357 18.78 -20.35 5.29
CA VAL A 357 17.53 -20.09 5.99
C VAL A 357 16.62 -21.30 5.84
N ASP A 358 16.55 -22.11 6.90
CA ASP A 358 15.77 -23.36 6.92
C ASP A 358 14.29 -23.16 7.31
N ASP A 359 13.98 -22.12 8.10
CA ASP A 359 12.60 -21.82 8.51
C ASP A 359 11.87 -21.03 7.40
N PRO A 360 10.78 -21.58 6.82
CA PRO A 360 9.96 -20.87 5.84
C PRO A 360 9.36 -19.55 6.34
N ARG A 361 9.09 -19.43 7.65
CA ARG A 361 8.56 -18.19 8.26
C ARG A 361 9.60 -17.09 8.23
N GLU A 362 10.84 -17.43 8.55
CA GLU A 362 11.96 -16.50 8.49
C GLU A 362 12.27 -16.08 7.05
N ALA A 363 12.28 -17.03 6.12
CA ALA A 363 12.43 -16.75 4.69
C ALA A 363 11.32 -15.82 4.17
N ALA A 364 10.07 -16.01 4.59
CA ALA A 364 8.96 -15.13 4.23
C ALA A 364 9.12 -13.71 4.81
N ALA A 365 9.63 -13.57 6.04
CA ALA A 365 9.92 -12.27 6.64
C ALA A 365 11.02 -11.51 5.88
N LEU A 366 12.09 -12.22 5.51
CA LEU A 366 13.17 -11.68 4.67
C LEU A 366 12.67 -11.26 3.28
N TRP A 367 11.88 -12.11 2.61
CA TRP A 367 11.25 -11.77 1.34
C TRP A 367 10.35 -10.53 1.45
N ARG A 368 9.58 -10.41 2.54
CA ARG A 368 8.73 -9.24 2.78
C ARG A 368 9.54 -7.95 2.89
N ILE A 369 10.72 -7.97 3.54
CA ILE A 369 11.61 -6.79 3.61
C ILE A 369 12.07 -6.39 2.19
N ARG A 370 12.47 -7.37 1.37
CA ARG A 370 12.88 -7.14 -0.02
C ARG A 370 11.72 -6.64 -0.90
N GLU A 371 10.50 -7.16 -0.72
CA GLU A 371 9.30 -6.78 -1.48
C GLU A 371 8.78 -5.38 -1.09
N ASP A 372 8.80 -5.04 0.20
CA ASP A 372 8.39 -3.72 0.71
C ASP A 372 9.49 -2.63 0.46
N GLY A 373 10.66 -3.02 -0.05
CA GLY A 373 11.85 -2.19 -0.25
C GLY A 373 11.57 -0.87 -0.99
N ALA A 374 10.68 -0.86 -1.98
CA ALA A 374 10.36 0.35 -2.74
C ALA A 374 9.65 1.43 -1.92
N GLY A 375 8.82 1.04 -0.94
CA GLY A 375 8.17 1.98 -0.02
C GLY A 375 9.04 2.33 1.18
N LEU A 376 9.85 1.38 1.66
CA LEU A 376 10.83 1.59 2.72
C LEU A 376 11.92 2.58 2.29
N ALA A 377 12.55 2.35 1.13
CA ALA A 377 13.60 3.22 0.60
C ALA A 377 13.12 4.67 0.36
N GLY A 378 11.82 4.86 0.11
CA GLY A 378 11.18 6.19 0.01
C GLY A 378 11.30 7.04 1.28
N ARG A 379 11.62 6.42 2.43
CA ARG A 379 11.70 7.07 3.75
C ARG A 379 13.03 6.84 4.48
N SER A 380 13.97 6.17 3.83
CA SER A 380 15.28 5.85 4.42
C SER A 380 16.26 7.01 4.36
N LEU A 381 15.98 8.04 3.57
CA LEU A 381 16.84 9.21 3.40
C LEU A 381 16.29 10.40 4.23
N PRO A 382 17.15 11.35 4.64
CA PRO A 382 16.73 12.56 5.36
C PRO A 382 15.77 13.45 4.55
N THR A 383 15.86 13.36 3.23
CA THR A 383 15.07 14.05 2.22
C THR A 383 14.13 13.07 1.53
N PRO A 384 12.96 13.52 1.01
CA PRO A 384 12.04 12.63 0.31
C PRO A 384 12.74 11.93 -0.86
N ALA A 385 12.70 10.59 -0.88
CA ALA A 385 13.29 9.80 -1.93
C ALA A 385 12.22 9.40 -2.96
N TYR A 386 12.47 9.75 -4.22
CA TYR A 386 11.55 9.63 -5.32
C TYR A 386 11.87 8.42 -6.20
N GLY A 387 10.85 8.00 -6.94
CA GLY A 387 11.05 7.11 -8.09
C GLY A 387 11.50 7.84 -9.33
N GLY A 388 11.69 7.09 -10.41
CA GLY A 388 11.85 7.60 -11.76
C GLY A 388 13.11 7.14 -12.47
N TRP A 389 14.21 6.92 -11.75
CA TRP A 389 15.42 6.31 -12.32
C TRP A 389 15.41 4.79 -12.28
N GLU A 390 14.85 4.20 -11.20
CA GLU A 390 14.92 2.74 -10.98
C GLU A 390 14.57 1.95 -12.23
N ASP A 391 15.09 0.72 -12.36
CA ASP A 391 14.80 -0.24 -13.43
C ASP A 391 15.87 -0.39 -14.54
N ALA A 392 17.02 0.28 -14.42
CA ALA A 392 18.10 0.07 -15.36
C ALA A 392 18.64 -1.37 -15.24
N ALA A 393 18.86 -2.03 -16.38
CA ALA A 393 19.48 -3.34 -16.43
C ALA A 393 20.68 -3.39 -17.39
N VAL A 394 21.65 -4.23 -17.04
CA VAL A 394 22.83 -4.55 -17.85
C VAL A 394 22.99 -6.07 -17.92
N PRO A 395 23.75 -6.62 -18.88
CA PRO A 395 24.20 -8.02 -18.78
C PRO A 395 24.83 -8.28 -17.39
N PRO A 396 24.50 -9.40 -16.69
CA PRO A 396 24.94 -9.63 -15.31
C PRO A 396 26.47 -9.52 -15.10
N GLU A 397 27.27 -9.86 -16.10
CA GLU A 397 28.73 -9.72 -16.11
C GLU A 397 29.23 -8.27 -15.98
N HIS A 398 28.36 -7.29 -16.20
CA HIS A 398 28.67 -5.87 -16.10
C HIS A 398 28.06 -5.20 -14.86
N LEU A 399 27.24 -5.91 -14.09
CA LEU A 399 26.44 -5.33 -13.00
C LEU A 399 27.29 -4.62 -11.94
N GLY A 400 28.36 -5.25 -11.47
CA GLY A 400 29.20 -4.66 -10.42
C GLY A 400 30.01 -3.45 -10.89
N ALA A 401 30.42 -3.42 -12.17
CA ALA A 401 31.03 -2.23 -12.77
C ALA A 401 30.01 -1.09 -12.91
N TRP A 402 28.80 -1.42 -13.38
CA TRP A 402 27.70 -0.47 -13.49
C TRP A 402 27.31 0.14 -12.14
N LEU A 403 27.21 -0.65 -11.07
CA LEU A 403 26.89 -0.14 -9.74
C LEU A 403 27.91 0.87 -9.22
N ARG A 404 29.20 0.64 -9.46
CA ARG A 404 30.25 1.60 -9.08
C ARG A 404 30.12 2.91 -9.85
N ASP A 405 29.86 2.85 -11.16
CA ASP A 405 29.62 4.05 -11.96
C ASP A 405 28.32 4.77 -11.55
N PHE A 406 27.28 4.03 -11.21
CA PHE A 406 26.02 4.59 -10.72
C PHE A 406 26.20 5.31 -9.37
N GLU A 407 26.94 4.72 -8.43
CA GLU A 407 27.29 5.38 -7.17
C GLU A 407 28.12 6.65 -7.39
N GLU A 408 29.07 6.63 -8.34
CA GLU A 408 29.82 7.81 -8.73
C GLU A 408 28.93 8.89 -9.35
N LEU A 409 27.95 8.52 -10.18
CA LEU A 409 26.98 9.45 -10.75
C LEU A 409 26.11 10.11 -9.66
N LEU A 410 25.66 9.35 -8.66
CA LEU A 410 24.97 9.90 -7.49
C LEU A 410 25.84 10.93 -6.78
N ARG A 411 27.11 10.58 -6.50
CA ARG A 411 28.08 11.45 -5.84
C ARG A 411 28.33 12.75 -6.61
N VAL A 412 28.54 12.67 -7.93
CA VAL A 412 28.81 13.84 -8.79
C VAL A 412 27.62 14.80 -8.84
N HIS A 413 26.39 14.28 -8.81
CA HIS A 413 25.18 15.10 -8.80
C HIS A 413 24.73 15.53 -7.39
N GLY A 414 25.46 15.10 -6.34
CA GLY A 414 25.12 15.42 -4.96
C GLY A 414 23.82 14.76 -4.48
N LEU A 415 23.52 13.57 -4.99
CA LEU A 415 22.33 12.79 -4.69
C LEU A 415 22.67 11.59 -3.81
N GLN A 416 21.68 11.15 -3.04
CA GLN A 416 21.69 9.93 -2.26
C GLN A 416 20.67 8.95 -2.82
N GLY A 417 21.01 7.67 -2.77
CA GLY A 417 20.11 6.61 -3.22
C GLY A 417 20.44 5.28 -2.56
N ILE A 418 19.43 4.43 -2.46
CA ILE A 418 19.55 3.10 -1.85
C ILE A 418 19.26 2.04 -2.91
N PRO A 419 20.28 1.33 -3.40
CA PRO A 419 20.13 0.30 -4.41
C PRO A 419 19.57 -0.99 -3.82
N TYR A 420 18.75 -1.67 -4.61
CA TYR A 420 18.25 -3.03 -4.38
C TYR A 420 17.80 -3.58 -5.74
N GLY A 421 17.71 -4.89 -5.95
CA GLY A 421 17.23 -5.37 -7.24
C GLY A 421 17.45 -6.82 -7.57
N HIS A 422 17.07 -7.16 -8.79
CA HIS A 422 17.17 -8.49 -9.39
C HIS A 422 18.57 -8.70 -9.96
N PHE A 423 19.54 -8.90 -9.07
CA PHE A 423 20.95 -8.95 -9.42
C PHE A 423 21.27 -10.11 -10.37
N GLY A 424 20.63 -11.27 -10.20
CA GLY A 424 20.76 -12.41 -11.13
C GLY A 424 20.35 -12.09 -12.57
N ASP A 425 19.47 -11.11 -12.75
CA ASP A 425 19.02 -10.64 -14.05
C ASP A 425 19.73 -9.34 -14.50
N GLY A 426 20.68 -8.83 -13.69
CA GLY A 426 21.41 -7.60 -13.97
C GLY A 426 20.59 -6.31 -13.81
N CYS A 427 19.46 -6.34 -13.08
CA CYS A 427 18.53 -5.21 -12.94
C CYS A 427 18.61 -4.54 -11.57
N VAL A 428 18.67 -3.20 -11.54
CA VAL A 428 18.84 -2.38 -10.33
C VAL A 428 17.69 -1.40 -10.15
N HIS A 429 17.21 -1.29 -8.91
CA HIS A 429 16.27 -0.27 -8.48
C HIS A 429 16.90 0.61 -7.42
N CYS A 430 16.50 1.88 -7.38
CA CYS A 430 16.97 2.84 -6.39
C CYS A 430 15.91 3.93 -6.19
N ARG A 431 15.68 4.34 -4.95
CA ARG A 431 14.93 5.58 -4.65
C ARG A 431 15.94 6.69 -4.40
N ILE A 432 15.76 7.85 -5.03
CA ILE A 432 16.76 8.93 -5.08
C ILE A 432 16.14 10.24 -4.59
N ASP A 433 16.88 11.00 -3.79
CA ASP A 433 16.42 12.25 -3.18
C ASP A 433 16.51 13.49 -4.09
N PHE A 434 15.89 13.40 -5.27
CA PHE A 434 15.86 14.53 -6.21
C PHE A 434 15.35 15.82 -5.54
N PRO A 435 16.06 16.96 -5.70
CA PRO A 435 15.77 18.20 -4.97
C PRO A 435 14.61 18.99 -5.61
N PHE A 436 13.48 18.33 -5.86
CA PHE A 436 12.28 18.96 -6.36
C PHE A 436 11.77 20.04 -5.40
N ARG A 437 11.29 21.15 -5.95
CA ARG A 437 10.72 22.26 -5.20
C ARG A 437 9.31 22.54 -5.70
N PRO A 438 8.28 22.42 -4.83
CA PRO A 438 6.92 22.75 -5.19
C PRO A 438 6.80 24.18 -5.74
N GLY A 439 6.17 24.34 -6.90
CA GLY A 439 5.98 25.62 -7.58
C GLY A 439 7.17 26.11 -8.40
N ASP A 440 8.26 25.35 -8.49
CA ASP A 440 9.46 25.67 -9.27
C ASP A 440 9.77 24.53 -10.27
N PRO A 441 9.23 24.59 -11.50
CA PRO A 441 9.53 23.62 -12.54
C PRO A 441 11.02 23.50 -12.90
N ALA A 442 11.83 24.54 -12.67
CA ALA A 442 13.26 24.50 -12.96
C ALA A 442 14.01 23.56 -12.00
N SER A 443 13.45 23.25 -10.82
CA SER A 443 14.00 22.26 -9.89
C SER A 443 14.08 20.84 -10.48
N ALA A 444 13.33 20.55 -11.55
CA ALA A 444 13.43 19.29 -12.28
C ALA A 444 14.72 19.15 -13.13
N GLY A 445 15.53 20.22 -13.24
CA GLY A 445 16.78 20.21 -14.02
C GLY A 445 17.75 19.12 -13.54
N VAL A 446 17.98 19.02 -12.22
CA VAL A 446 18.87 17.99 -11.65
C VAL A 446 18.40 16.57 -11.97
N PHE A 447 17.07 16.34 -11.93
CA PHE A 447 16.47 15.06 -12.30
C PHE A 447 16.73 14.74 -13.78
N ARG A 448 16.47 15.68 -14.69
CA ARG A 448 16.73 15.50 -16.13
C ARG A 448 18.21 15.23 -16.42
N ASP A 449 19.09 16.01 -15.83
CA ASP A 449 20.54 15.90 -16.05
C ASP A 449 21.06 14.54 -15.56
N PHE A 450 20.65 14.12 -14.35
CA PHE A 450 21.02 12.84 -13.78
C PHE A 450 20.50 11.65 -14.62
N MET A 451 19.23 11.70 -15.03
CA MET A 451 18.62 10.66 -15.88
C MET A 451 19.35 10.55 -17.22
N THR A 452 19.69 11.68 -17.84
CA THR A 452 20.44 11.74 -19.10
C THR A 452 21.86 11.19 -18.94
N ALA A 453 22.54 11.54 -17.85
CA ALA A 453 23.89 11.05 -17.55
C ALA A 453 23.89 9.53 -17.33
N CYS A 454 22.90 9.01 -16.58
CA CYS A 454 22.72 7.57 -16.41
C CYS A 454 22.46 6.86 -17.73
N ALA A 455 21.52 7.36 -18.55
CA ALA A 455 21.23 6.79 -19.87
C ALA A 455 22.47 6.76 -20.78
N THR A 456 23.23 7.85 -20.79
CA THR A 456 24.48 7.95 -21.56
C THR A 456 25.51 6.93 -21.10
N ARG A 457 25.70 6.77 -19.78
CA ARG A 457 26.67 5.82 -19.22
C ARG A 457 26.25 4.38 -19.42
N LEU A 458 24.97 4.08 -19.30
CA LEU A 458 24.40 2.74 -19.47
C LEU A 458 24.65 2.17 -20.87
N ARG A 459 24.74 3.03 -21.88
CA ARG A 459 25.09 2.66 -23.27
C ARG A 459 26.45 1.95 -23.36
N ASP A 460 27.43 2.35 -22.55
CA ASP A 460 28.78 1.74 -22.54
C ASP A 460 28.72 0.26 -22.12
N TYR A 461 27.69 -0.11 -21.34
CA TYR A 461 27.42 -1.48 -20.89
C TYR A 461 26.41 -2.22 -21.78
N ARG A 462 25.98 -1.60 -22.89
CA ARG A 462 24.89 -2.08 -23.75
C ARG A 462 23.60 -2.38 -22.96
N GLY A 463 23.38 -1.64 -21.88
CA GLY A 463 22.23 -1.81 -21.00
C GLY A 463 20.93 -1.24 -21.56
N THR A 464 19.90 -1.28 -20.73
CA THR A 464 18.52 -0.88 -21.03
C THR A 464 17.97 -0.02 -19.90
N LEU A 465 17.23 1.03 -20.26
CA LEU A 465 16.69 1.98 -19.28
C LEU A 465 15.61 1.34 -18.40
N SER A 466 14.84 0.41 -18.97
CA SER A 466 13.84 -0.39 -18.28
C SER A 466 14.13 -1.89 -18.46
N GLY A 467 14.09 -2.62 -17.34
CA GLY A 467 14.18 -4.07 -17.24
C GLY A 467 12.88 -4.76 -16.81
N GLU A 468 11.87 -4.04 -16.31
CA GLU A 468 10.54 -4.58 -15.97
C GLU A 468 9.39 -3.57 -15.79
N HIS A 469 9.67 -2.29 -15.60
CA HIS A 469 8.69 -1.27 -15.21
C HIS A 469 8.05 -0.52 -16.40
N GLY A 470 8.56 -0.72 -17.62
CA GLY A 470 8.21 0.05 -18.81
C GLY A 470 9.01 1.36 -18.90
N ASP A 471 9.06 1.90 -20.11
CA ASP A 471 9.68 3.19 -20.36
C ASP A 471 8.78 4.34 -19.92
N GLY A 472 7.51 4.27 -20.30
CA GLY A 472 6.50 5.28 -20.04
C GLY A 472 6.96 6.71 -20.37
N ARG A 473 6.53 7.66 -19.54
CA ARG A 473 6.93 9.07 -19.60
C ARG A 473 8.33 9.30 -19.05
N VAL A 474 8.80 8.41 -18.18
CA VAL A 474 10.03 8.64 -17.40
C VAL A 474 11.30 8.21 -18.10
N ARG A 475 11.22 7.31 -19.08
CA ARG A 475 12.37 6.85 -19.87
C ARG A 475 12.18 7.01 -21.37
N GLY A 476 10.94 7.22 -21.84
CA GLY A 476 10.64 7.34 -23.27
C GLY A 476 11.51 8.38 -23.99
N GLU A 477 11.65 9.59 -23.44
CA GLU A 477 12.48 10.67 -24.04
C GLU A 477 13.96 10.25 -24.19
N LEU A 478 14.44 9.31 -23.36
CA LEU A 478 15.84 8.89 -23.30
C LEU A 478 16.16 7.74 -24.26
N LEU A 479 15.16 7.12 -24.90
CA LEU A 479 15.36 6.02 -25.85
C LEU A 479 16.36 6.33 -26.98
N PRO A 480 16.47 7.55 -27.53
CA PRO A 480 17.49 7.89 -28.53
C PRO A 480 18.94 7.81 -28.04
N LEU A 481 19.17 7.74 -26.72
CA LEU A 481 20.51 7.50 -26.16
C LEU A 481 20.88 6.01 -26.14
N MET A 482 19.87 5.14 -26.19
CA MET A 482 20.00 3.68 -26.16
C MET A 482 19.92 3.06 -27.56
N TYR A 483 19.03 3.58 -28.41
CA TYR A 483 18.70 3.05 -29.72
C TYR A 483 19.14 3.98 -30.84
N ASP A 484 19.50 3.39 -31.98
CA ASP A 484 19.83 4.14 -33.19
C ASP A 484 18.56 4.63 -33.92
N GLU A 485 18.73 5.54 -34.88
CA GLU A 485 17.62 6.11 -35.64
C GLU A 485 16.78 5.05 -36.39
N THR A 486 17.41 3.97 -36.85
CA THR A 486 16.72 2.86 -37.51
C THR A 486 15.72 2.20 -36.54
N SER A 487 16.16 1.89 -35.32
CA SER A 487 15.31 1.31 -34.28
C SER A 487 14.15 2.24 -33.91
N LEU A 488 14.42 3.55 -33.76
CA LEU A 488 13.37 4.54 -33.46
C LEU A 488 12.37 4.69 -34.60
N ALA A 489 12.83 4.67 -35.85
CA ALA A 489 11.95 4.70 -37.02
C ALA A 489 11.05 3.45 -37.08
N LEU A 490 11.59 2.28 -36.73
CA LEU A 490 10.82 1.04 -36.63
C LEU A 490 9.73 1.12 -35.56
N PHE A 491 10.01 1.71 -34.39
CA PHE A 491 9.00 1.94 -33.36
C PHE A 491 7.83 2.81 -33.87
N ARG A 492 8.13 3.91 -34.57
CA ARG A 492 7.11 4.76 -35.19
C ARG A 492 6.32 4.02 -36.27
N GLN A 493 7.00 3.19 -37.07
CA GLN A 493 6.37 2.42 -38.13
C GLN A 493 5.37 1.39 -37.55
N VAL A 494 5.75 0.62 -36.53
CA VAL A 494 4.84 -0.36 -35.91
C VAL A 494 3.69 0.33 -35.18
N LYS A 495 3.93 1.48 -34.54
CA LYS A 495 2.88 2.33 -33.97
C LYS A 495 1.86 2.75 -35.01
N ALA A 496 2.31 3.25 -36.17
CA ALA A 496 1.42 3.66 -37.26
C ALA A 496 0.66 2.48 -37.91
N VAL A 497 1.21 1.25 -37.87
CA VAL A 497 0.51 0.04 -38.32
C VAL A 497 -0.64 -0.31 -37.37
N CYS A 498 -0.39 -0.27 -36.06
CA CYS A 498 -1.36 -0.69 -35.04
C CYS A 498 -2.40 0.38 -34.70
N ASP A 499 -1.99 1.64 -34.67
CA ASP A 499 -2.77 2.78 -34.19
C ASP A 499 -2.48 4.04 -35.03
N PRO A 500 -3.02 4.12 -36.26
CA PRO A 500 -2.73 5.19 -37.20
C PRO A 500 -3.24 6.56 -36.74
N ASP A 501 -4.25 6.61 -35.87
CA ASP A 501 -4.83 7.84 -35.32
C ASP A 501 -4.13 8.27 -34.01
N ASN A 502 -3.13 7.51 -33.53
CA ASN A 502 -2.38 7.75 -32.30
C ASN A 502 -3.26 7.95 -31.05
N ILE A 503 -4.35 7.17 -30.93
CA ILE A 503 -5.27 7.28 -29.80
C ILE A 503 -4.84 6.40 -28.61
N LEU A 504 -4.10 5.31 -28.83
CA LEU A 504 -3.69 4.39 -27.78
C LEU A 504 -2.44 4.88 -27.06
N ASN A 505 -2.61 5.27 -25.80
CA ASN A 505 -1.58 5.74 -24.88
C ASN A 505 -0.53 6.68 -25.52
N PRO A 506 -0.96 7.81 -26.13
CA PRO A 506 -0.05 8.72 -26.81
C PRO A 506 0.97 9.32 -25.83
N GLY A 507 2.17 9.61 -26.33
CA GLY A 507 3.26 10.12 -25.50
C GLY A 507 4.17 9.04 -24.91
N ILE A 508 4.03 7.78 -25.32
CA ILE A 508 4.73 6.62 -24.77
C ILE A 508 5.47 5.86 -25.89
N ILE A 509 6.73 5.50 -25.65
CA ILE A 509 7.68 4.77 -26.53
C ILE A 509 7.95 5.43 -27.90
N ALA A 510 7.01 5.38 -28.85
CA ALA A 510 7.26 5.76 -30.25
C ALA A 510 7.33 7.28 -30.46
N GLU A 511 6.51 8.03 -29.72
CA GLU A 511 6.46 9.48 -29.72
C GLU A 511 6.39 9.98 -28.27
N PRO A 512 7.50 9.87 -27.51
CA PRO A 512 7.49 10.12 -26.09
C PRO A 512 7.33 11.62 -25.78
N VAL A 513 6.58 11.94 -24.73
CA VAL A 513 6.60 13.29 -24.17
C VAL A 513 7.92 13.58 -23.44
N PRO A 514 8.28 14.86 -23.22
CA PRO A 514 9.39 15.21 -22.37
C PRO A 514 9.27 14.64 -20.94
N ILE A 515 10.38 14.14 -20.40
CA ILE A 515 10.50 13.52 -19.07
C ILE A 515 10.10 14.48 -17.94
N THR A 516 10.22 15.79 -18.15
CA THR A 516 9.90 16.81 -17.15
C THR A 516 8.47 17.33 -17.22
N ASP A 517 7.71 16.96 -18.25
CA ASP A 517 6.32 17.39 -18.39
C ASP A 517 5.45 16.64 -17.37
N ASP A 518 4.44 17.32 -16.83
CA ASP A 518 3.49 16.76 -15.86
C ASP A 518 4.08 16.18 -14.56
N LEU A 519 5.33 16.50 -14.21
CA LEU A 519 5.93 16.12 -12.93
C LEU A 519 5.13 16.69 -11.75
N ARG A 520 4.56 15.81 -10.93
CA ARG A 520 3.84 16.14 -9.70
C ARG A 520 4.68 16.90 -8.65
N PRO A 521 5.93 16.50 -8.32
CA PRO A 521 6.64 17.12 -7.18
C PRO A 521 7.08 18.57 -7.40
N VAL A 522 7.03 19.09 -8.64
CA VAL A 522 7.32 20.50 -8.95
C VAL A 522 6.07 21.36 -9.05
N ARG A 523 4.87 20.77 -8.92
CA ARG A 523 3.61 21.53 -8.94
C ARG A 523 3.50 22.43 -7.70
N PRO A 524 2.84 23.58 -7.83
CA PRO A 524 2.59 24.44 -6.68
C PRO A 524 1.73 23.70 -5.65
N GLN A 525 2.04 23.90 -4.37
CA GLN A 525 1.28 23.33 -3.26
C GLN A 525 0.73 24.46 -2.38
N THR A 526 -0.49 24.27 -1.90
CA THR A 526 -1.15 25.18 -0.98
C THR A 526 -0.67 24.90 0.43
N LEU A 527 -0.02 25.88 1.05
CA LEU A 527 0.40 25.78 2.45
C LEU A 527 -0.81 25.88 3.38
N VAL A 528 -0.89 24.94 4.33
CA VAL A 528 -1.92 24.90 5.37
C VAL A 528 -1.22 25.08 6.72
N ARG A 529 -1.76 25.95 7.58
CA ARG A 529 -1.30 26.02 8.97
C ARG A 529 -1.93 24.87 9.75
N PRO A 530 -1.19 23.84 10.15
CA PRO A 530 -1.81 22.65 10.74
C PRO A 530 -2.27 22.90 12.18
N GLY A 531 -3.30 22.16 12.60
CA GLY A 531 -3.69 22.04 14.00
C GLY A 531 -2.83 21.01 14.76
N LEU A 532 -2.33 19.99 14.07
CA LEU A 532 -1.35 19.02 14.58
C LEU A 532 0.09 19.48 14.35
N ARG A 533 1.04 18.92 15.10
CA ARG A 533 2.47 19.17 14.90
C ARG A 533 3.02 18.51 13.64
N LEU A 534 2.40 17.42 13.18
CA LEU A 534 2.86 16.59 12.06
C LEU A 534 4.35 16.29 12.23
N VAL A 535 4.71 15.66 13.35
CA VAL A 535 6.10 15.61 13.88
C VAL A 535 7.10 14.98 12.90
N HIS A 536 6.61 14.18 11.96
CA HIS A 536 7.41 13.50 10.96
C HIS A 536 7.45 14.24 9.60
N ASP A 537 6.75 15.37 9.46
CA ASP A 537 6.58 16.14 8.21
C ASP A 537 6.89 17.64 8.41
N ALA A 538 7.65 17.98 9.46
CA ALA A 538 8.03 19.36 9.78
C ALA A 538 6.83 20.34 9.88
N GLY A 539 5.66 19.86 10.30
CA GLY A 539 4.46 20.70 10.37
C GLY A 539 3.84 21.01 9.01
N ASP A 540 4.11 20.22 7.97
CA ASP A 540 3.55 20.43 6.63
C ASP A 540 2.61 19.29 6.21
N LEU A 541 1.31 19.63 6.09
CA LEU A 541 0.29 18.70 5.59
C LEU A 541 0.53 18.32 4.13
N GLY A 542 1.09 19.23 3.31
CA GLY A 542 1.48 18.98 1.93
C GLY A 542 2.50 17.86 1.84
N ALA A 543 3.61 17.98 2.58
CA ALA A 543 4.61 16.93 2.71
C ALA A 543 4.00 15.61 3.21
N ALA A 544 3.14 15.67 4.24
CA ALA A 544 2.52 14.50 4.83
C ALA A 544 1.68 13.69 3.83
N VAL A 545 0.76 14.35 3.09
CA VAL A 545 -0.09 13.64 2.11
C VAL A 545 0.73 13.14 0.90
N HIS A 546 1.84 13.80 0.59
CA HIS A 546 2.75 13.41 -0.51
C HIS A 546 3.67 12.23 -0.19
N ARG A 547 3.68 11.75 1.06
CA ARG A 547 4.31 10.45 1.39
C ARG A 547 3.76 9.28 0.60
N CYS A 548 2.49 9.35 0.18
CA CYS A 548 1.90 8.29 -0.62
C CYS A 548 2.58 8.22 -2.00
N THR A 549 3.47 7.25 -2.15
CA THR A 549 4.19 6.96 -3.40
C THR A 549 3.35 6.22 -4.43
N GLY A 550 2.13 5.77 -4.08
CA GLY A 550 1.22 5.10 -5.00
C GLY A 550 1.39 3.58 -5.13
N VAL A 551 2.27 2.95 -4.32
CA VAL A 551 2.55 1.49 -4.30
C VAL A 551 1.29 0.61 -4.30
N GLY A 552 0.18 1.09 -3.73
CA GLY A 552 -1.12 0.47 -3.91
C GLY A 552 -1.36 -0.80 -3.06
N LYS A 553 -0.60 -1.03 -1.98
CA LYS A 553 -0.85 -2.15 -1.05
C LYS A 553 -2.27 -2.10 -0.45
N CYS A 554 -2.83 -0.90 -0.30
CA CYS A 554 -4.18 -0.65 0.19
C CYS A 554 -5.30 -0.92 -0.83
N VAL A 555 -4.98 -1.23 -2.09
CA VAL A 555 -5.95 -1.66 -3.12
C VAL A 555 -5.81 -3.15 -3.46
N ALA A 556 -5.12 -3.91 -2.61
CA ALA A 556 -5.11 -5.36 -2.72
C ALA A 556 -6.49 -5.90 -2.30
N PRO A 557 -7.11 -6.82 -3.07
CA PRO A 557 -8.43 -7.38 -2.75
C PRO A 557 -8.43 -8.20 -1.47
N ARG A 558 -7.25 -8.55 -0.96
CA ARG A 558 -7.02 -9.23 0.31
C ARG A 558 -5.77 -8.67 0.95
N THR A 559 -5.77 -8.48 2.27
CA THR A 559 -4.59 -8.05 3.01
C THR A 559 -4.37 -8.95 4.22
N ALA A 560 -3.13 -8.99 4.71
CA ALA A 560 -2.77 -9.71 5.93
C ALA A 560 -2.87 -8.84 7.20
N GLY A 561 -3.11 -7.53 7.02
CA GLY A 561 -3.11 -6.52 8.09
C GLY A 561 -4.49 -5.92 8.33
N VAL A 562 -4.51 -4.71 8.89
CA VAL A 562 -5.72 -3.91 9.12
C VAL A 562 -6.02 -3.01 7.91
N MET A 563 -4.98 -2.50 7.23
CA MET A 563 -5.14 -1.59 6.09
C MET A 563 -5.69 -2.32 4.86
N CYS A 564 -6.68 -1.81 4.13
CA CYS A 564 -7.59 -0.70 4.43
C CYS A 564 -9.01 -1.27 4.51
N PRO A 565 -9.69 -1.19 5.68
CA PRO A 565 -10.89 -1.99 5.90
C PRO A 565 -12.05 -1.56 4.99
N SER A 566 -12.22 -0.26 4.75
CA SER A 566 -13.29 0.22 3.86
C SER A 566 -13.07 -0.18 2.40
N TYR A 567 -11.84 -0.18 1.90
CA TYR A 567 -11.56 -0.74 0.57
C TYR A 567 -11.91 -2.23 0.47
N LEU A 568 -11.56 -3.04 1.49
CA LEU A 568 -11.92 -4.46 1.49
C LEU A 568 -13.45 -4.68 1.48
N ALA A 569 -14.20 -3.76 2.08
CA ALA A 569 -15.66 -3.81 2.10
C ALA A 569 -16.30 -3.30 0.80
N THR A 570 -15.77 -2.26 0.16
CA THR A 570 -16.42 -1.60 -0.99
C THR A 570 -15.80 -1.94 -2.34
N SER A 571 -14.53 -2.37 -2.36
CA SER A 571 -13.69 -2.50 -3.55
C SER A 571 -13.59 -1.22 -4.39
N ASP A 572 -13.94 -0.06 -3.83
CA ASP A 572 -13.81 1.25 -4.47
C ASP A 572 -12.50 1.92 -4.06
N GLU A 573 -11.68 2.31 -5.04
CA GLU A 573 -10.38 2.93 -4.77
C GLU A 573 -10.49 4.22 -3.96
N ARG A 574 -11.60 4.96 -4.05
CA ARG A 574 -11.83 6.15 -3.21
C ARG A 574 -11.74 5.82 -1.72
N ASP A 575 -12.11 4.59 -1.37
CA ASP A 575 -12.13 4.07 0.00
C ASP A 575 -10.82 3.40 0.42
N SER A 576 -9.77 3.51 -0.39
CA SER A 576 -8.42 3.08 -0.05
C SER A 576 -7.59 4.22 0.56
N THR A 577 -6.49 3.88 1.23
CA THR A 577 -5.52 4.89 1.70
C THR A 577 -4.94 5.69 0.52
N ARG A 578 -4.65 5.04 -0.61
CA ARG A 578 -4.10 5.68 -1.81
C ARG A 578 -5.11 6.65 -2.42
N GLY A 579 -6.36 6.23 -2.60
CA GLY A 579 -7.40 7.09 -3.16
C GLY A 579 -7.60 8.36 -2.36
N ARG A 580 -7.72 8.24 -1.03
CA ARG A 580 -7.79 9.38 -0.12
C ARG A 580 -6.58 10.29 -0.23
N ALA A 581 -5.37 9.72 -0.26
CA ALA A 581 -4.16 10.49 -0.43
C ALA A 581 -4.15 11.24 -1.78
N ARG A 582 -4.60 10.63 -2.89
CA ARG A 582 -4.70 11.31 -4.20
C ARG A 582 -5.66 12.49 -4.16
N VAL A 583 -6.83 12.31 -3.56
CA VAL A 583 -7.82 13.41 -3.42
C VAL A 583 -7.25 14.54 -2.55
N LEU A 584 -6.55 14.21 -1.46
CA LEU A 584 -5.90 15.23 -0.62
C LEU A 584 -4.73 15.93 -1.32
N GLN A 585 -3.93 15.20 -2.09
CA GLN A 585 -2.87 15.79 -2.92
C GLN A 585 -3.48 16.76 -3.93
N GLU A 586 -4.53 16.37 -4.65
CA GLU A 586 -5.24 17.25 -5.60
C GLU A 586 -5.86 18.48 -4.93
N ALA A 587 -6.33 18.35 -3.69
CA ALA A 587 -6.85 19.45 -2.90
C ALA A 587 -5.76 20.44 -2.45
N LEU A 588 -4.50 20.00 -2.34
CA LEU A 588 -3.38 20.87 -1.95
C LEU A 588 -2.61 21.40 -3.16
N ASP A 589 -2.41 20.59 -4.19
CA ASP A 589 -1.75 20.94 -5.46
C ASP A 589 -2.57 21.96 -6.28
N GLY A 590 -3.89 21.97 -6.06
CA GLY A 590 -4.83 22.84 -6.76
C GLY A 590 -5.10 22.41 -8.21
N GLY A 591 -5.87 23.23 -8.92
CA GLY A 591 -6.26 22.99 -10.32
C GLY A 591 -7.57 22.22 -10.48
N LEU A 592 -7.62 20.94 -10.05
CA LEU A 592 -8.82 20.11 -10.20
C LEU A 592 -9.85 20.36 -9.09
N LEU A 593 -9.43 20.31 -7.83
CA LEU A 593 -10.28 20.55 -6.65
C LEU A 593 -10.11 21.99 -6.17
N ARG A 594 -10.89 22.90 -6.75
CA ARG A 594 -10.67 24.36 -6.63
C ARG A 594 -10.94 24.91 -5.23
N ASP A 595 -11.79 24.25 -4.45
CA ASP A 595 -12.09 24.65 -3.07
C ASP A 595 -11.09 24.08 -2.05
N GLY A 596 -10.03 23.43 -2.53
CA GLY A 596 -8.99 22.80 -1.72
C GLY A 596 -9.57 21.83 -0.70
N LEU A 597 -9.13 21.91 0.56
CA LEU A 597 -9.62 21.03 1.62
C LEU A 597 -11.13 21.19 1.94
N LYS A 598 -11.80 22.24 1.45
CA LYS A 598 -13.25 22.44 1.62
C LYS A 598 -14.09 21.72 0.55
N ASP A 599 -13.45 21.28 -0.54
CA ASP A 599 -14.13 20.65 -1.66
C ASP A 599 -14.98 19.44 -1.21
N PRO A 600 -16.20 19.25 -1.74
CA PRO A 600 -17.03 18.09 -1.42
C PRO A 600 -16.34 16.74 -1.68
N ALA A 601 -15.49 16.65 -2.71
CA ALA A 601 -14.75 15.43 -3.02
C ALA A 601 -13.83 14.99 -1.86
N VAL A 602 -13.25 15.95 -1.13
CA VAL A 602 -12.44 15.67 0.06
C VAL A 602 -13.27 15.06 1.18
N ALA A 603 -14.48 15.58 1.42
CA ALA A 603 -15.37 15.00 2.42
C ALA A 603 -15.82 13.59 2.03
N GLU A 604 -16.20 13.40 0.77
CA GLU A 604 -16.62 12.11 0.24
C GLU A 604 -15.51 11.05 0.35
N ALA A 605 -14.26 11.38 -0.01
CA ALA A 605 -13.14 10.45 0.09
C ALA A 605 -12.84 10.04 1.56
N LEU A 606 -12.99 10.96 2.52
CA LEU A 606 -12.68 10.72 3.92
C LEU A 606 -13.84 10.12 4.74
N ASP A 607 -15.04 10.05 4.16
CA ASP A 607 -16.27 9.63 4.84
C ASP A 607 -16.10 8.21 5.41
N LEU A 608 -15.75 7.25 4.55
CA LEU A 608 -15.53 5.85 4.93
C LEU A 608 -14.15 5.55 5.53
N CYS A 609 -13.37 6.57 5.91
CA CYS A 609 -12.15 6.37 6.68
C CYS A 609 -12.49 6.14 8.15
N LEU A 610 -12.16 4.95 8.67
CA LEU A 610 -12.42 4.55 10.06
C LEU A 610 -11.56 5.28 11.11
N ALA A 611 -10.56 6.06 10.70
CA ALA A 611 -9.56 6.65 11.60
C ALA A 611 -8.86 5.61 12.52
N CYS A 612 -8.71 4.37 12.05
CA CYS A 612 -8.20 3.23 12.82
C CYS A 612 -6.66 3.16 12.95
N LYS A 613 -5.93 4.09 12.34
CA LYS A 613 -4.46 4.10 12.18
C LYS A 613 -3.83 2.87 11.51
N GLY A 614 -4.58 1.87 11.04
CA GLY A 614 -3.98 0.67 10.42
C GLY A 614 -3.04 0.96 9.25
N CYS A 615 -3.25 2.05 8.50
CA CYS A 615 -2.33 2.45 7.43
C CYS A 615 -1.00 3.04 7.91
N SER A 616 -0.88 3.55 9.13
CA SER A 616 0.39 4.11 9.63
C SER A 616 1.46 3.03 9.78
N SER A 617 1.06 1.80 10.11
CA SER A 617 1.93 0.63 10.25
C SER A 617 1.96 -0.25 8.98
N ASP A 618 0.82 -0.55 8.38
CA ASP A 618 0.75 -1.50 7.25
C ASP A 618 1.20 -0.89 5.91
N CYS A 619 1.16 0.44 5.77
CA CYS A 619 1.63 1.12 4.56
C CYS A 619 3.16 1.22 4.59
N PRO A 620 3.89 0.69 3.60
CA PRO A 620 5.34 0.80 3.58
C PRO A 620 5.81 2.27 3.46
N SER A 621 4.98 3.13 2.87
CA SER A 621 5.20 4.59 2.80
C SER A 621 4.83 5.34 4.09
N GLY A 622 4.34 4.66 5.14
CA GLY A 622 4.00 5.23 6.44
C GLY A 622 3.01 6.38 6.40
N VAL A 623 1.93 6.20 5.64
CA VAL A 623 0.82 7.14 5.55
C VAL A 623 -0.06 7.02 6.79
N ASP A 624 -0.23 8.09 7.55
CA ASP A 624 -1.19 8.15 8.66
C ASP A 624 -2.47 8.89 8.25
N MET A 625 -3.36 8.19 7.56
CA MET A 625 -4.64 8.75 7.10
C MET A 625 -5.58 9.12 8.26
N ALA A 626 -5.39 8.55 9.46
CA ALA A 626 -6.20 8.94 10.62
C ALA A 626 -5.80 10.34 11.10
N THR A 627 -4.49 10.60 11.20
CA THR A 627 -3.93 11.94 11.46
C THR A 627 -4.36 12.93 10.37
N TYR A 628 -4.27 12.55 9.09
CA TYR A 628 -4.67 13.45 7.99
C TYR A 628 -6.17 13.74 8.02
N LYS A 629 -7.02 12.75 8.27
CA LYS A 629 -8.47 12.97 8.43
C LYS A 629 -8.77 13.93 9.58
N SER A 630 -8.13 13.75 10.73
CA SER A 630 -8.29 14.62 11.89
C SER A 630 -7.92 16.07 11.56
N GLU A 631 -6.77 16.27 10.91
CA GLU A 631 -6.32 17.59 10.45
C GLU A 631 -7.30 18.21 9.44
N VAL A 632 -7.71 17.46 8.42
CA VAL A 632 -8.65 17.94 7.40
C VAL A 632 -10.02 18.30 8.01
N LEU A 633 -10.52 17.51 8.95
CA LEU A 633 -11.77 17.83 9.66
C LEU A 633 -11.64 19.12 10.48
N HIS A 634 -10.49 19.36 11.12
CA HIS A 634 -10.22 20.61 11.82
C HIS A 634 -10.18 21.79 10.85
N GLN A 635 -9.44 21.68 9.75
CA GLN A 635 -9.36 22.71 8.72
C GLN A 635 -10.73 23.04 8.12
N ARG A 636 -11.57 22.02 7.88
CA ARG A 636 -12.91 22.20 7.33
C ARG A 636 -13.87 22.88 8.32
N HIS A 637 -13.91 22.42 9.56
CA HIS A 637 -14.96 22.83 10.49
C HIS A 637 -14.57 23.99 11.40
N ASP A 638 -13.35 23.98 11.92
CA ASP A 638 -12.91 24.94 12.92
C ASP A 638 -12.20 26.14 12.28
N VAL A 639 -11.44 25.91 11.20
CA VAL A 639 -10.75 26.98 10.46
C VAL A 639 -11.66 27.58 9.38
N ALA A 640 -12.21 26.77 8.49
CA ALA A 640 -13.07 27.24 7.39
C ALA A 640 -14.54 27.47 7.78
N GLY A 641 -14.95 27.09 9.00
CA GLY A 641 -16.30 27.34 9.52
C GLY A 641 -17.42 26.50 8.88
N LEU A 642 -17.09 25.38 8.20
CA LEU A 642 -18.12 24.49 7.65
C LEU A 642 -18.90 23.78 8.77
N ARG A 643 -20.20 23.56 8.55
CA ARG A 643 -21.05 22.91 9.55
C ARG A 643 -20.55 21.51 9.89
N ARG A 644 -20.33 21.27 11.19
CA ARG A 644 -19.89 19.99 11.74
C ARG A 644 -21.07 19.01 11.89
N PRO A 645 -20.91 17.72 11.52
CA PRO A 645 -21.93 16.70 11.73
C PRO A 645 -22.39 16.59 13.19
N ARG A 646 -23.66 16.23 13.40
CA ARG A 646 -24.24 16.06 14.74
C ARG A 646 -23.55 14.93 15.52
N SER A 647 -23.22 13.85 14.82
CA SER A 647 -22.40 12.73 15.31
C SER A 647 -21.09 13.24 15.92
N HIS A 648 -20.37 14.11 15.21
CA HIS A 648 -19.10 14.67 15.68
C HIS A 648 -19.27 15.53 16.94
N LEU A 649 -20.35 16.31 17.03
CA LEU A 649 -20.61 17.15 18.20
C LEU A 649 -21.00 16.34 19.44
N PHE A 650 -21.81 15.29 19.26
CA PHE A 650 -22.31 14.46 20.36
C PHE A 650 -21.31 13.37 20.75
N LEU A 651 -20.95 12.49 19.80
CA LEU A 651 -20.03 11.38 20.03
C LEU A 651 -18.58 11.86 20.22
N GLY A 652 -18.18 12.97 19.58
CA GLY A 652 -16.88 13.59 19.83
C GLY A 652 -16.72 14.08 21.27
N GLN A 653 -17.84 14.35 21.96
CA GLN A 653 -17.88 14.72 23.38
C GLN A 653 -18.39 13.57 24.28
N LEU A 654 -18.42 12.32 23.79
CA LEU A 654 -18.95 11.19 24.54
C LEU A 654 -18.36 11.05 25.96
N PRO A 655 -17.04 11.21 26.19
CA PRO A 655 -16.49 11.15 27.55
C PRO A 655 -17.06 12.21 28.51
N LYS A 656 -17.34 13.42 27.99
CA LYS A 656 -17.99 14.49 28.77
C LYS A 656 -19.42 14.08 29.16
N TRP A 657 -20.17 13.50 28.22
CA TRP A 657 -21.54 13.04 28.48
C TRP A 657 -21.57 11.85 29.43
N ALA A 658 -20.65 10.89 29.28
CA ALA A 658 -20.52 9.74 30.18
C ALA A 658 -20.25 10.18 31.62
N ARG A 659 -19.34 11.14 31.82
CA ARG A 659 -19.06 11.72 33.14
C ARG A 659 -20.29 12.40 33.75
N LEU A 660 -21.02 13.20 32.98
CA LEU A 660 -22.22 13.90 33.45
C LEU A 660 -23.38 12.96 33.76
N THR A 661 -23.48 11.85 33.02
CA THR A 661 -24.56 10.86 33.17
C THR A 661 -24.26 9.79 34.22
N ALA A 662 -23.00 9.59 34.62
CA ALA A 662 -22.60 8.57 35.59
C ALA A 662 -23.43 8.57 36.91
N PRO A 663 -23.74 9.72 37.55
CA PRO A 663 -24.60 9.75 38.74
C PRO A 663 -26.04 9.28 38.48
N LEU A 664 -26.48 9.36 37.22
CA LEU A 664 -27.82 9.03 36.74
C LEU A 664 -27.81 7.80 35.81
N ALA A 665 -26.78 6.96 35.88
CA ALA A 665 -26.60 5.84 34.93
C ALA A 665 -27.78 4.85 34.97
N ARG A 666 -28.34 4.53 36.14
CA ARG A 666 -29.52 3.64 36.27
C ARG A 666 -30.75 4.19 35.52
N PRO A 667 -31.24 5.42 35.80
CA PRO A 667 -32.36 5.98 35.05
C PRO A 667 -32.02 6.23 33.57
N ALA A 668 -30.79 6.61 33.24
CA ALA A 668 -30.36 6.77 31.84
C ALA A 668 -30.42 5.45 31.04
N ASN A 669 -29.93 4.36 31.62
CA ASN A 669 -30.01 3.03 31.00
C ASN A 669 -31.45 2.55 30.87
N LEU A 670 -32.32 2.83 31.85
CA LEU A 670 -33.75 2.51 31.76
C LEU A 670 -34.45 3.30 30.65
N PHE A 671 -34.13 4.60 30.51
CA PHE A 671 -34.62 5.44 29.43
C PHE A 671 -34.24 4.88 28.05
N LEU A 672 -33.01 4.39 27.89
CA LEU A 672 -32.53 3.78 26.64
C LEU A 672 -33.16 2.42 26.32
N ARG A 673 -33.88 1.77 27.24
CA ARG A 673 -34.66 0.54 26.96
C ARG A 673 -36.00 0.83 26.30
N VAL A 674 -36.52 2.06 26.40
CA VAL A 674 -37.80 2.45 25.83
C VAL A 674 -37.61 2.84 24.36
N ARG A 675 -38.12 2.02 23.42
CA ARG A 675 -37.84 2.14 21.97
C ARG A 675 -38.01 3.55 21.38
N PRO A 676 -39.13 4.28 21.60
CA PRO A 676 -39.27 5.65 21.07
C PRO A 676 -38.23 6.63 21.63
N LEU A 677 -37.91 6.51 22.92
CA LEU A 677 -36.96 7.37 23.61
C LEU A 677 -35.52 7.10 23.15
N ALA A 678 -35.16 5.82 22.99
CA ALA A 678 -33.90 5.40 22.42
C ALA A 678 -33.76 5.85 20.95
N ALA A 679 -34.82 5.76 20.14
CA ALA A 679 -34.81 6.24 18.77
C ALA A 679 -34.58 7.76 18.69
N LEU A 680 -35.23 8.54 19.56
CA LEU A 680 -35.02 9.99 19.64
C LEU A 680 -33.58 10.34 20.08
N ALA A 681 -33.05 9.65 21.08
CA ALA A 681 -31.68 9.85 21.54
C ALA A 681 -30.66 9.52 20.44
N LYS A 682 -30.82 8.39 19.75
CA LYS A 682 -29.98 8.02 18.59
C LYS A 682 -30.06 9.04 17.47
N TRP A 683 -31.26 9.50 17.12
CA TRP A 683 -31.44 10.53 16.09
C TRP A 683 -30.75 11.85 16.45
N ALA A 684 -30.88 12.30 17.70
CA ALA A 684 -30.22 13.51 18.19
C ALA A 684 -28.69 13.38 18.17
N ALA A 685 -28.17 12.19 18.48
CA ALA A 685 -26.75 11.86 18.49
C ALA A 685 -26.17 11.54 17.10
N GLY A 686 -27.00 11.42 16.05
CA GLY A 686 -26.56 11.00 14.72
C GLY A 686 -26.19 9.50 14.61
N ILE A 687 -26.70 8.67 15.51
CA ILE A 687 -26.45 7.22 15.57
C ILE A 687 -27.46 6.48 14.67
N ASP A 688 -27.00 5.46 13.93
CA ASP A 688 -27.87 4.58 13.16
C ASP A 688 -28.85 3.82 14.08
N HIS A 689 -30.14 3.77 13.72
CA HIS A 689 -31.16 3.19 14.60
C HIS A 689 -30.95 1.70 14.91
N ARG A 690 -30.23 0.98 14.03
CA ARG A 690 -29.90 -0.44 14.19
C ARG A 690 -28.82 -0.71 15.23
N ARG A 691 -28.07 0.32 15.64
CA ARG A 691 -26.96 0.19 16.59
C ARG A 691 -27.42 0.19 18.02
N SER A 692 -26.80 -0.60 18.88
CA SER A 692 -27.03 -0.46 20.32
C SER A 692 -26.40 0.83 20.85
N VAL A 693 -26.88 1.28 22.02
CA VAL A 693 -26.20 2.33 22.78
C VAL A 693 -25.54 1.62 23.97
N PRO A 694 -24.21 1.73 24.14
CA PRO A 694 -23.51 1.12 25.26
C PRO A 694 -24.11 1.54 26.60
N GLN A 695 -24.19 0.59 27.54
CA GLN A 695 -24.75 0.87 28.87
C GLN A 695 -23.76 1.64 29.73
N PHE A 696 -24.24 2.68 30.42
CA PHE A 696 -23.42 3.42 31.39
C PHE A 696 -23.25 2.60 32.67
N ALA A 697 -22.02 2.51 33.17
CA ALA A 697 -21.67 1.82 34.40
C ALA A 697 -22.32 2.46 35.64
N SER A 698 -22.79 1.63 36.58
CA SER A 698 -23.34 2.07 37.86
C SER A 698 -23.13 1.02 38.96
N PRO A 699 -22.11 1.17 39.84
CA PRO A 699 -21.11 2.26 39.91
C PRO A 699 -20.06 2.24 38.78
N THR A 700 -19.29 3.33 38.64
CA THR A 700 -18.09 3.40 37.77
C THR A 700 -16.90 2.71 38.43
N LEU A 701 -15.81 2.47 37.70
CA LEU A 701 -14.61 1.84 38.27
C LEU A 701 -14.05 2.68 39.42
N ARG A 702 -13.80 3.99 39.19
CA ARG A 702 -13.28 4.91 40.21
C ARG A 702 -14.11 4.88 41.48
N LYS A 703 -15.44 5.02 41.34
CA LYS A 703 -16.38 5.03 42.47
C LYS A 703 -16.43 3.70 43.22
N THR A 704 -16.23 2.58 42.53
CA THR A 704 -16.18 1.25 43.18
C THR A 704 -14.93 1.09 44.04
N THR A 705 -13.84 1.77 43.66
CA THR A 705 -12.54 1.74 44.34
C THR A 705 -12.30 2.91 45.29
N ASP A 706 -13.26 3.83 45.44
CA ASP A 706 -13.19 5.07 46.24
C ASP A 706 -13.44 4.82 47.75
N ALA A 707 -12.85 3.76 48.30
CA ALA A 707 -12.94 3.44 49.72
C ALA A 707 -11.76 4.05 50.50
N PRO A 708 -11.95 4.52 51.76
CA PRO A 708 -10.86 4.98 52.59
C PRO A 708 -9.88 3.83 52.85
N HIS A 709 -8.70 3.90 52.23
CA HIS A 709 -7.66 2.89 52.35
C HIS A 709 -6.94 2.99 53.69
N ARG A 710 -6.38 1.86 54.17
CA ARG A 710 -5.39 1.89 55.28
C ARG A 710 -4.19 2.69 54.76
N GLU A 711 -3.88 3.82 55.40
CA GLU A 711 -2.88 4.81 54.94
C GLU A 711 -1.45 4.26 54.80
N ASP A 712 -1.17 3.02 55.25
CA ASP A 712 0.20 2.51 55.44
C ASP A 712 0.73 1.53 54.37
N ALA A 713 -0.07 1.05 53.40
CA ALA A 713 0.42 0.09 52.40
C ALA A 713 1.00 0.78 51.14
N PRO A 714 2.26 0.52 50.75
CA PRO A 714 2.84 1.07 49.51
C PRO A 714 2.07 0.58 48.28
N THR A 715 2.00 1.41 47.24
CA THR A 715 1.29 1.06 45.98
C THR A 715 2.26 0.40 45.02
N ASP A 716 1.90 -0.78 44.52
CA ASP A 716 2.75 -1.53 43.57
C ASP A 716 2.37 -1.26 42.12
N VAL A 717 1.09 -0.97 41.84
CA VAL A 717 0.58 -0.69 40.50
C VAL A 717 -0.52 0.37 40.53
N TRP A 718 -0.45 1.32 39.60
CA TRP A 718 -1.54 2.26 39.33
C TRP A 718 -2.34 1.85 38.10
N ILE A 719 -3.67 1.98 38.19
CA ILE A 719 -4.58 1.86 37.05
C ILE A 719 -5.06 3.26 36.66
N TRP A 720 -4.79 3.63 35.42
CA TRP A 720 -5.47 4.76 34.80
C TRP A 720 -6.85 4.32 34.31
N ALA A 721 -7.88 4.70 35.06
CA ALA A 721 -9.27 4.52 34.66
C ALA A 721 -9.61 5.49 33.52
N ASP A 722 -9.30 5.07 32.28
CA ASP A 722 -9.67 5.79 31.07
C ASP A 722 -11.20 5.93 30.96
N SER A 723 -11.65 6.85 30.10
CA SER A 723 -13.07 7.20 30.00
C SER A 723 -13.98 6.03 29.61
N PHE A 724 -13.47 5.03 28.90
CA PHE A 724 -14.28 3.90 28.44
C PHE A 724 -14.31 2.79 29.47
N THR A 725 -13.15 2.46 30.05
CA THR A 725 -13.06 1.49 31.16
C THR A 725 -13.84 1.99 32.39
N ASP A 726 -13.77 3.28 32.73
CA ASP A 726 -14.45 3.81 33.92
C ASP A 726 -15.97 3.84 33.77
N HIS A 727 -16.47 4.29 32.60
CA HIS A 727 -17.89 4.58 32.41
C HIS A 727 -18.70 3.52 31.67
N PHE A 728 -18.07 2.53 31.02
CA PHE A 728 -18.78 1.50 30.26
C PHE A 728 -18.36 0.08 30.62
N PHE A 729 -17.05 -0.18 30.79
CA PHE A 729 -16.53 -1.53 31.06
C PHE A 729 -15.70 -1.61 32.36
N PRO A 730 -16.27 -1.26 33.54
CA PRO A 730 -15.53 -1.32 34.80
C PRO A 730 -15.15 -2.75 35.20
N ALA A 731 -15.83 -3.77 34.63
CA ALA A 731 -15.53 -5.18 34.87
C ALA A 731 -14.08 -5.54 34.48
N SER A 732 -13.56 -4.99 33.38
CA SER A 732 -12.16 -5.18 32.96
C SER A 732 -11.19 -4.66 34.02
N GLY A 733 -11.45 -3.47 34.57
CA GLY A 733 -10.64 -2.87 35.63
C GLY A 733 -10.68 -3.66 36.92
N LEU A 734 -11.87 -4.05 37.36
CA LEU A 734 -12.04 -4.87 38.55
C LEU A 734 -11.40 -6.25 38.39
N ALA A 735 -11.44 -6.84 37.19
CA ALA A 735 -10.77 -8.10 36.90
C ALA A 735 -9.25 -7.97 36.97
N ALA A 736 -8.69 -6.90 36.41
CA ALA A 736 -7.26 -6.64 36.50
C ALA A 736 -6.80 -6.43 37.95
N ILE A 737 -7.57 -5.69 38.76
CA ILE A 737 -7.32 -5.54 40.20
C ILE A 737 -7.32 -6.91 40.88
N ARG A 738 -8.38 -7.72 40.70
CA ARG A 738 -8.45 -9.07 41.31
C ARG A 738 -7.28 -9.96 40.91
N PHE A 739 -6.89 -9.94 39.64
CA PHE A 739 -5.76 -10.73 39.17
C PHE A 739 -4.44 -10.32 39.83
N LEU A 740 -4.14 -9.02 39.83
CA LEU A 740 -2.91 -8.51 40.41
C LEU A 740 -2.87 -8.66 41.94
N GLU A 741 -3.99 -8.41 42.64
CA GLU A 741 -4.10 -8.59 44.09
C GLU A 741 -3.97 -10.06 44.52
N SER A 742 -4.43 -11.01 43.69
CA SER A 742 -4.21 -12.45 43.95
C SER A 742 -2.72 -12.85 43.95
N HIS A 743 -1.87 -12.02 43.34
CA HIS A 743 -0.41 -12.16 43.33
C HIS A 743 0.27 -11.31 44.43
N GLY A 744 -0.51 -10.78 45.38
CA GLY A 744 0.01 -10.02 46.52
C GLY A 744 0.38 -8.57 46.21
N LEU A 745 -0.01 -8.04 45.04
CA LEU A 745 0.25 -6.64 44.66
C LEU A 745 -0.83 -5.71 45.21
N THR A 746 -0.43 -4.55 45.73
CA THR A 746 -1.34 -3.46 46.10
C THR A 746 -1.64 -2.61 44.88
N VAL A 747 -2.87 -2.73 44.35
CA VAL A 747 -3.29 -2.02 43.14
C VAL A 747 -4.21 -0.86 43.50
N ARG A 748 -3.95 0.32 42.93
CA ARG A 748 -4.80 1.50 43.15
C ARG A 748 -5.24 2.14 41.84
N VAL A 749 -6.42 2.75 41.86
CA VAL A 749 -6.98 3.48 40.70
C VAL A 749 -6.72 4.98 40.89
N ILE A 750 -6.22 5.64 39.83
CA ILE A 750 -6.05 7.09 39.77
C ILE A 750 -7.43 7.75 39.78
N GLN A 751 -7.72 8.53 40.83
CA GLN A 751 -9.04 9.14 41.05
C GLN A 751 -9.26 10.42 40.25
N GLU A 752 -8.18 11.06 39.80
CA GLU A 752 -8.22 12.27 39.02
C GLU A 752 -8.77 12.03 37.60
N ASP A 753 -9.47 13.05 37.10
CA ASP A 753 -10.02 13.03 35.76
C ASP A 753 -8.91 13.25 34.72
N ALA A 754 -8.69 12.22 33.91
CA ALA A 754 -7.64 12.15 32.90
C ALA A 754 -8.20 11.40 31.68
N CYS A 755 -8.55 12.12 30.62
CA CYS A 755 -9.15 11.56 29.41
C CYS A 755 -8.14 11.52 28.24
N CYS A 756 -8.16 10.46 27.46
CA CYS A 756 -7.25 10.27 26.32
C CYS A 756 -7.51 11.20 25.12
N GLY A 757 -8.64 11.92 25.07
CA GLY A 757 -8.94 12.87 24.01
C GLY A 757 -9.40 12.27 22.67
N LEU A 758 -9.33 10.94 22.51
CA LEU A 758 -9.59 10.20 21.26
C LEU A 758 -10.84 10.64 20.48
N THR A 759 -11.97 10.84 21.15
CA THR A 759 -13.23 11.20 20.47
C THR A 759 -13.21 12.60 19.87
N TRP A 760 -12.44 13.53 20.46
CA TRP A 760 -12.21 14.85 19.89
C TRP A 760 -11.21 14.79 18.73
N ILE A 761 -10.18 13.94 18.84
CA ILE A 761 -9.15 13.76 17.80
C ILE A 761 -9.79 13.20 16.53
N THR A 762 -10.43 12.04 16.63
CA THR A 762 -11.04 11.34 15.48
C THR A 762 -12.14 12.15 14.77
N THR A 763 -12.73 13.12 15.46
CA THR A 763 -13.71 14.05 14.88
C THR A 763 -13.09 15.38 14.44
N GLY A 764 -11.78 15.61 14.62
CA GLY A 764 -11.07 16.82 14.19
C GLY A 764 -11.38 18.06 15.03
N GLN A 765 -11.65 17.91 16.33
CA GLN A 765 -11.83 19.01 17.30
C GLN A 765 -10.52 19.28 18.04
N LEU A 766 -9.48 19.65 17.29
CA LEU A 766 -8.08 19.55 17.73
C LEU A 766 -7.70 20.52 18.86
N ASP A 767 -8.26 21.73 18.88
CA ASP A 767 -7.97 22.68 19.97
C ASP A 767 -8.47 22.17 21.33
N ARG A 768 -9.64 21.53 21.30
CA ARG A 768 -10.21 20.91 22.50
C ARG A 768 -9.44 19.67 22.89
N ALA A 769 -9.07 18.83 21.92
CA ALA A 769 -8.22 17.66 22.13
C ALA A 769 -6.90 18.05 22.80
N ARG A 770 -6.20 19.07 22.29
CA ARG A 770 -4.95 19.59 22.85
C ARG A 770 -5.08 19.97 24.33
N THR A 771 -6.16 20.67 24.67
CA THR A 771 -6.44 21.08 26.06
C THR A 771 -6.66 19.88 26.98
N ILE A 772 -7.40 18.87 26.50
CA ILE A 772 -7.73 17.66 27.28
C ILE A 772 -6.50 16.79 27.47
N VAL A 773 -5.79 16.47 26.38
CA VAL A 773 -4.61 15.62 26.40
C VAL A 773 -3.49 16.28 27.22
N GLY A 774 -3.25 17.58 27.06
CA GLY A 774 -2.27 18.31 27.88
C GLY A 774 -2.62 18.38 29.37
N ARG A 775 -3.90 18.22 29.75
CA ARG A 775 -4.28 18.03 31.16
C ARG A 775 -3.96 16.62 31.62
N THR A 776 -4.36 15.62 30.84
CA THR A 776 -4.11 14.20 31.11
C THR A 776 -2.63 13.91 31.30
N VAL A 777 -1.76 14.43 30.42
CA VAL A 777 -0.30 14.30 30.55
C VAL A 777 0.18 14.88 31.89
N ARG A 778 -0.26 16.09 32.26
CA ARG A 778 0.09 16.70 33.55
C ARG A 778 -0.44 15.94 34.76
N THR A 779 -1.61 15.31 34.63
CA THR A 779 -2.21 14.48 35.69
C THR A 779 -1.46 13.17 35.86
N LEU A 780 -1.01 12.53 34.78
CA LEU A 780 -0.31 11.24 34.82
C LEU A 780 1.19 11.39 35.13
N ALA A 781 1.80 12.53 34.81
CA ALA A 781 3.24 12.74 34.99
C ALA A 781 3.76 12.48 36.41
N PRO A 782 3.10 12.89 37.51
CA PRO A 782 3.53 12.56 38.87
C PRO A 782 3.62 11.05 39.12
N TYR A 783 2.55 10.30 38.78
CA TYR A 783 2.49 8.84 38.93
C TYR A 783 3.62 8.12 38.17
N ILE A 784 3.95 8.62 36.98
CA ILE A 784 5.01 8.08 36.14
C ILE A 784 6.42 8.40 36.68
N ARG A 785 6.59 9.56 37.34
CA ARG A 785 7.86 9.97 37.96
C ARG A 785 8.20 9.18 39.22
N ASP A 786 7.18 8.76 39.96
CA ASP A 786 7.34 7.93 41.17
C ASP A 786 7.89 6.52 40.86
N GLY A 787 7.98 6.13 39.57
CA GLY A 787 8.58 4.88 39.12
C GLY A 787 7.67 3.65 39.26
N ILE A 788 6.50 3.82 39.86
CA ILE A 788 5.46 2.79 39.99
C ILE A 788 4.82 2.55 38.60
N PRO A 789 4.69 1.29 38.13
CA PRO A 789 4.02 0.99 36.87
C PRO A 789 2.59 1.54 36.81
N VAL A 790 2.23 2.17 35.68
CA VAL A 790 0.88 2.66 35.41
C VAL A 790 0.32 1.91 34.20
N MET A 791 -0.84 1.29 34.36
CA MET A 791 -1.50 0.54 33.29
C MET A 791 -2.78 1.18 32.78
N ALA A 792 -3.10 0.91 31.51
CA ALA A 792 -4.34 1.24 30.83
C ALA A 792 -5.00 -0.03 30.28
N LEU A 793 -6.33 -0.03 30.16
CA LEU A 793 -7.10 -1.20 29.74
C LEU A 793 -7.76 -1.00 28.36
N GLU A 794 -8.26 0.20 28.05
CA GLU A 794 -8.78 0.47 26.70
C GLU A 794 -7.61 0.71 25.70
N PRO A 795 -7.42 -0.17 24.70
CA PRO A 795 -6.31 -0.02 23.75
C PRO A 795 -6.36 1.30 22.99
N SER A 796 -7.54 1.83 22.71
CA SER A 796 -7.67 3.09 21.98
C SER A 796 -7.21 4.30 22.80
N CYS A 797 -7.46 4.31 24.10
CA CYS A 797 -6.99 5.39 24.95
C CYS A 797 -5.49 5.30 25.23
N LEU A 798 -4.95 4.08 25.40
CA LEU A 798 -3.51 3.87 25.50
C LEU A 798 -2.78 4.33 24.22
N ALA A 799 -3.30 3.95 23.06
CA ALA A 799 -2.71 4.35 21.78
C ALA A 799 -2.77 5.86 21.54
N SER A 800 -3.86 6.55 21.93
CA SER A 800 -3.90 8.01 21.82
C SER A 800 -2.88 8.71 22.72
N LEU A 801 -2.57 8.16 23.90
CA LEU A 801 -1.44 8.68 24.70
C LEU A 801 -0.09 8.37 24.05
N ARG A 802 0.11 7.15 23.56
CA ARG A 802 1.39 6.71 22.97
C ARG A 802 1.71 7.37 21.62
N SER A 803 0.69 7.76 20.86
CA SER A 803 0.83 8.31 19.50
C SER A 803 0.35 9.75 19.38
N ASP A 804 -0.91 10.03 19.71
CA ASP A 804 -1.53 11.33 19.39
C ASP A 804 -1.11 12.46 20.34
N ALA A 805 -0.65 12.13 21.55
CA ALA A 805 -0.19 13.15 22.51
C ALA A 805 0.99 13.96 21.96
N GLY A 806 1.97 13.30 21.34
CA GLY A 806 3.11 13.95 20.70
C GLY A 806 2.71 14.85 19.52
N GLU A 807 1.62 14.54 18.83
CA GLU A 807 1.08 15.36 17.74
C GLU A 807 0.33 16.61 18.22
N LEU A 808 -0.20 16.58 19.45
CA LEU A 808 -1.03 17.66 20.00
C LEU A 808 -0.26 18.61 20.91
N CYS A 809 0.68 18.10 21.70
CA CYS A 809 1.42 18.88 22.68
C CYS A 809 2.93 18.72 22.53
N ASP A 810 3.64 19.81 22.81
CA ASP A 810 5.11 19.92 22.81
C ASP A 810 5.68 19.79 24.23
N ALA A 811 4.92 19.16 25.14
CA ALA A 811 5.33 19.00 26.53
C ALA A 811 6.36 17.87 26.62
N GLU A 812 7.52 18.13 27.23
CA GLU A 812 8.54 17.10 27.53
C GLU A 812 7.94 15.91 28.29
N GLU A 813 6.94 16.17 29.14
CA GLU A 813 6.22 15.11 29.86
C GLU A 813 5.39 14.19 28.96
N ALA A 814 4.99 14.61 27.75
CA ALA A 814 4.15 13.80 26.88
C ALA A 814 4.88 12.51 26.48
N ASP A 815 6.13 12.62 26.03
CA ASP A 815 6.96 11.48 25.63
C ASP A 815 7.31 10.57 26.83
N MET A 816 7.57 11.18 28.00
CA MET A 816 7.81 10.45 29.24
C MET A 816 6.58 9.63 29.66
N VAL A 817 5.38 10.22 29.63
CA VAL A 817 4.13 9.52 29.97
C VAL A 817 3.85 8.43 28.93
N ALA A 818 3.91 8.76 27.64
CA ALA A 818 3.67 7.84 26.54
C ALA A 818 4.53 6.57 26.63
N SER A 819 5.84 6.72 26.84
CA SER A 819 6.79 5.60 26.88
C SER A 819 6.67 4.68 28.10
N LYS A 820 6.01 5.14 29.18
CA LYS A 820 5.93 4.41 30.46
C LYS A 820 4.54 3.88 30.81
N MET A 821 3.50 4.32 30.11
CA MET A 821 2.16 3.73 30.23
C MET A 821 2.16 2.32 29.64
N LEU A 822 1.60 1.33 30.34
CA LEU A 822 1.59 -0.08 29.92
C LEU A 822 0.17 -0.57 29.62
N SER A 823 0.04 -1.52 28.70
CA SER A 823 -1.14 -2.39 28.61
C SER A 823 -1.12 -3.42 29.75
N PHE A 824 -2.25 -4.10 29.96
CA PHE A 824 -2.32 -5.21 30.93
C PHE A 824 -1.31 -6.32 30.61
N ALA A 825 -1.19 -6.71 29.34
CA ALA A 825 -0.27 -7.76 28.91
C ALA A 825 1.20 -7.37 29.13
N GLU A 826 1.60 -6.14 28.75
CA GLU A 826 2.97 -5.64 29.01
C GLU A 826 3.29 -5.57 30.50
N LEU A 827 2.31 -5.20 31.35
CA LEU A 827 2.50 -5.19 32.80
C LEU A 827 2.75 -6.59 33.35
N VAL A 828 1.92 -7.58 32.96
CA VAL A 828 2.05 -8.98 33.38
C VAL A 828 3.41 -9.55 32.96
N GLU A 829 3.84 -9.29 31.71
CA GLU A 829 5.14 -9.72 31.22
C GLU A 829 6.29 -9.02 31.96
N ARG A 830 6.19 -7.70 32.20
CA ARG A 830 7.22 -6.92 32.91
C ARG A 830 7.43 -7.37 34.36
N LEU A 831 6.36 -7.75 35.05
CA LEU A 831 6.40 -8.20 36.44
C LEU A 831 6.66 -9.72 36.57
N ASP A 832 6.74 -10.44 35.44
CA ASP A 832 6.88 -11.90 35.36
C ASP A 832 5.88 -12.65 36.28
N LEU A 833 4.61 -12.24 36.22
CA LEU A 833 3.59 -12.81 37.09
C LEU A 833 3.22 -14.24 36.66
N PRO A 834 2.97 -15.15 37.62
CA PRO A 834 2.40 -16.46 37.34
C PRO A 834 1.13 -16.35 36.49
N LEU A 835 1.02 -17.23 35.50
CA LEU A 835 -0.11 -17.28 34.58
C LEU A 835 -1.14 -18.31 35.06
N PRO A 836 -2.45 -18.07 34.86
CA PRO A 836 -3.47 -19.07 35.13
C PRO A 836 -3.37 -20.23 34.14
N ASP A 837 -3.90 -21.39 34.50
CA ASP A 837 -3.98 -22.54 33.59
C ASP A 837 -5.13 -22.36 32.59
N LEU A 838 -4.77 -22.20 31.32
CA LEU A 838 -5.67 -22.12 30.17
C LEU A 838 -5.60 -23.37 29.29
N THR A 839 -5.07 -24.48 29.80
CA THR A 839 -5.04 -25.76 29.08
C THR A 839 -6.44 -26.17 28.65
N GLY A 840 -6.61 -26.46 27.36
CA GLY A 840 -7.91 -26.82 26.77
C GLY A 840 -8.84 -25.65 26.51
N VAL A 841 -8.40 -24.40 26.73
CA VAL A 841 -9.15 -23.20 26.35
C VAL A 841 -8.79 -22.80 24.93
N GLU A 842 -9.78 -22.77 24.05
CA GLU A 842 -9.67 -22.17 22.73
C GLU A 842 -10.04 -20.68 22.79
N VAL A 843 -9.18 -19.82 22.26
CA VAL A 843 -9.35 -18.37 22.26
C VAL A 843 -9.39 -17.85 20.83
N VAL A 844 -10.48 -17.22 20.45
CA VAL A 844 -10.55 -16.40 19.23
C VAL A 844 -10.37 -14.95 19.65
N ALA A 845 -9.18 -14.42 19.36
CA ALA A 845 -8.83 -13.06 19.73
C ALA A 845 -9.00 -12.10 18.57
N GLN A 846 -9.68 -10.98 18.81
CA GLN A 846 -9.70 -9.82 17.93
C GLN A 846 -8.74 -8.75 18.50
N PRO A 847 -7.46 -8.72 18.06
CA PRO A 847 -6.59 -7.59 18.34
C PRO A 847 -7.26 -6.28 17.92
N HIS A 848 -7.20 -5.26 18.75
CA HIS A 848 -7.71 -3.94 18.39
C HIS A 848 -6.86 -3.36 17.24
N CYS A 849 -7.44 -2.53 16.37
CA CYS A 849 -6.66 -1.85 15.32
C CYS A 849 -5.49 -1.01 15.90
N HIS A 850 -5.66 -0.51 17.13
CA HIS A 850 -4.64 0.19 17.89
C HIS A 850 -3.58 -0.73 18.51
N HIS A 851 -3.88 -2.01 18.76
CA HIS A 851 -2.83 -3.01 19.00
C HIS A 851 -1.98 -3.20 17.75
N SER A 852 -2.59 -3.32 16.57
CA SER A 852 -1.84 -3.48 15.31
C SER A 852 -1.05 -2.24 14.88
N ALA A 853 -1.51 -1.03 15.22
CA ALA A 853 -0.91 0.21 14.74
C ALA A 853 0.09 0.87 15.71
N VAL A 854 -0.08 0.70 17.02
CA VAL A 854 0.67 1.48 18.03
C VAL A 854 1.23 0.63 19.17
N ILE A 855 0.45 -0.28 19.75
CA ILE A 855 0.82 -0.94 21.02
C ILE A 855 1.62 -2.24 20.79
N GLY A 856 1.28 -3.02 19.76
CA GLY A 856 1.67 -4.42 19.63
C GLY A 856 0.64 -5.38 20.23
N TRP A 857 0.65 -6.64 19.80
CA TRP A 857 -0.19 -7.72 20.36
C TRP A 857 0.58 -9.03 20.58
N ASP A 858 1.88 -9.04 20.30
CA ASP A 858 2.67 -10.27 20.38
C ASP A 858 2.90 -10.69 21.83
N THR A 859 2.94 -9.73 22.77
CA THR A 859 2.97 -10.02 24.20
C THR A 859 1.69 -10.73 24.64
N ASP A 860 0.52 -10.22 24.28
CA ASP A 860 -0.78 -10.86 24.57
C ASP A 860 -0.82 -12.31 24.06
N GLN A 861 -0.39 -12.51 22.80
CA GLN A 861 -0.35 -13.85 22.20
C GLN A 861 0.58 -14.79 22.97
N ARG A 862 1.81 -14.35 23.28
CA ARG A 862 2.77 -15.16 24.03
C ARG A 862 2.25 -15.54 25.42
N LEU A 863 1.59 -14.62 26.11
CA LEU A 863 1.04 -14.90 27.45
C LEU A 863 -0.09 -15.94 27.37
N LEU A 864 -1.00 -15.83 26.40
CA LEU A 864 -2.06 -16.81 26.19
C LEU A 864 -1.51 -18.21 25.86
N GLU A 865 -0.54 -18.29 24.94
CA GLU A 865 0.09 -19.55 24.56
C GLU A 865 0.90 -20.17 25.71
N ARG A 866 1.65 -19.36 26.48
CA ARG A 866 2.38 -19.81 27.68
C ARG A 866 1.44 -20.31 28.79
N ALA A 867 0.25 -19.74 28.89
CA ALA A 867 -0.79 -20.19 29.80
C ALA A 867 -1.48 -21.50 29.35
N GLY A 868 -1.19 -21.99 28.14
CA GLY A 868 -1.73 -23.25 27.61
C GLY A 868 -2.94 -23.11 26.67
N ALA A 869 -3.33 -21.88 26.30
CA ALA A 869 -4.45 -21.64 25.39
C ALA A 869 -4.09 -21.96 23.92
N THR A 870 -5.08 -22.42 23.15
CA THR A 870 -4.99 -22.46 21.69
C THR A 870 -5.54 -21.16 21.13
N VAL A 871 -4.71 -20.38 20.41
CA VAL A 871 -5.04 -19.01 20.01
C VAL A 871 -5.27 -18.89 18.51
N THR A 872 -6.46 -18.42 18.14
CA THR A 872 -6.81 -17.98 16.79
C THR A 872 -6.84 -16.46 16.75
N LYS A 873 -5.78 -15.85 16.21
CA LYS A 873 -5.67 -14.39 16.00
C LYS A 873 -6.49 -13.97 14.77
N VAL A 874 -7.58 -13.25 14.98
CA VAL A 874 -8.38 -12.65 13.90
C VAL A 874 -7.59 -11.52 13.24
N ARG A 875 -7.58 -11.50 11.92
CA ARG A 875 -6.93 -10.47 11.10
C ARG A 875 -7.91 -9.32 10.83
N GLY A 876 -7.42 -8.15 10.46
CA GLY A 876 -8.27 -7.04 10.01
C GLY A 876 -8.94 -6.25 11.15
N CYS A 877 -10.04 -5.57 10.81
CA CYS A 877 -10.76 -4.64 11.69
C CYS A 877 -12.15 -5.19 12.05
N CYS A 878 -12.65 -4.87 13.25
CA CYS A 878 -14.03 -5.18 13.63
C CYS A 878 -15.09 -4.36 12.84
N GLY A 879 -14.69 -3.23 12.23
CA GLY A 879 -15.58 -2.37 11.45
C GLY A 879 -16.26 -1.24 12.23
N LEU A 880 -16.06 -1.13 13.55
CA LEU A 880 -16.74 -0.11 14.37
C LEU A 880 -15.91 1.17 14.61
N ALA A 881 -14.59 1.03 14.82
CA ALA A 881 -13.58 2.08 15.09
C ALA A 881 -14.10 3.50 15.37
N GLY A 882 -14.05 3.93 16.64
CA GLY A 882 -14.46 5.27 17.04
C GLY A 882 -15.97 5.50 16.84
N ASN A 883 -16.36 6.65 16.30
CA ASN A 883 -17.77 6.92 15.96
C ASN A 883 -18.19 6.32 14.60
N PHE A 884 -17.27 5.78 13.81
CA PHE A 884 -17.55 5.40 12.42
C PHE A 884 -18.72 4.43 12.29
N GLY A 885 -18.61 3.24 12.91
CA GLY A 885 -19.60 2.19 12.68
C GLY A 885 -20.94 2.43 13.34
N VAL A 886 -21.02 3.36 14.30
CA VAL A 886 -22.27 3.78 14.93
C VAL A 886 -22.98 4.90 14.19
N GLU A 887 -22.27 5.63 13.33
CA GLU A 887 -22.79 6.79 12.63
C GLU A 887 -23.78 6.41 11.52
N LYS A 888 -24.83 7.23 11.39
CA LYS A 888 -25.85 7.04 10.37
C LYS A 888 -25.22 7.11 8.97
N GLY A 889 -25.44 6.07 8.16
CA GLY A 889 -24.91 5.96 6.80
C GLY A 889 -23.75 4.96 6.68
N HIS A 890 -23.12 4.57 7.79
CA HIS A 890 -21.95 3.70 7.77
C HIS A 890 -22.24 2.24 8.16
N TYR A 891 -23.46 1.91 8.60
CA TYR A 891 -23.79 0.58 9.12
C TYR A 891 -23.44 -0.54 8.13
N GLU A 892 -23.84 -0.43 6.85
CA GLU A 892 -23.59 -1.49 5.86
C GLU A 892 -22.09 -1.73 5.65
N VAL A 893 -21.30 -0.66 5.52
CA VAL A 893 -19.85 -0.76 5.38
C VAL A 893 -19.22 -1.32 6.66
N SER A 894 -19.70 -0.91 7.82
CA SER A 894 -19.24 -1.43 9.12
C SER A 894 -19.48 -2.93 9.26
N VAL A 895 -20.65 -3.44 8.85
CA VAL A 895 -20.97 -4.87 8.82
C VAL A 895 -20.11 -5.59 7.79
N ALA A 896 -19.98 -5.06 6.57
CA ALA A 896 -19.15 -5.63 5.52
C ALA A 896 -17.67 -5.74 5.94
N VAL A 897 -17.15 -4.77 6.70
CA VAL A 897 -15.81 -4.87 7.29
C VAL A 897 -15.74 -6.03 8.27
N ALA A 898 -16.72 -6.19 9.17
CA ALA A 898 -16.74 -7.30 10.12
C ALA A 898 -16.82 -8.68 9.43
N GLU A 899 -17.50 -8.74 8.27
CA GLU A 899 -17.63 -9.94 7.44
C GLU A 899 -16.34 -10.35 6.71
N THR A 900 -15.31 -9.50 6.69
CA THR A 900 -14.03 -9.85 6.04
C THR A 900 -13.29 -10.96 6.78
N HIS A 901 -13.24 -10.89 8.12
CA HIS A 901 -12.45 -11.79 8.96
C HIS A 901 -13.09 -12.09 10.32
N LEU A 902 -13.68 -11.10 11.00
CA LEU A 902 -14.19 -11.25 12.37
C LEU A 902 -15.38 -12.20 12.47
N LEU A 903 -16.47 -11.90 11.76
CA LEU A 903 -17.67 -12.74 11.82
C LEU A 903 -17.44 -14.14 11.23
N PRO A 904 -16.65 -14.33 10.15
CA PRO A 904 -16.21 -15.66 9.75
C PRO A 904 -15.49 -16.44 10.85
N ALA A 905 -14.56 -15.81 11.59
CA ALA A 905 -13.86 -16.47 12.69
C ALA A 905 -14.80 -16.84 13.85
N VAL A 906 -15.75 -15.97 14.19
CA VAL A 906 -16.77 -16.27 15.20
C VAL A 906 -17.61 -17.48 14.81
N ARG A 907 -18.07 -17.55 13.56
CA ARG A 907 -18.88 -18.68 13.07
C ARG A 907 -18.10 -19.98 12.99
N ALA A 908 -16.79 -19.93 12.74
CA ALA A 908 -15.93 -21.10 12.67
C ALA A 908 -15.62 -21.72 14.04
N HIS A 909 -15.74 -20.94 15.13
CA HIS A 909 -15.36 -21.33 16.49
C HIS A 909 -16.43 -20.93 17.52
N PRO A 910 -17.66 -21.47 17.45
CA PRO A 910 -18.80 -21.00 18.24
C PRO A 910 -18.65 -21.17 19.75
N ASP A 911 -17.85 -22.15 20.19
CA ASP A 911 -17.66 -22.50 21.61
C ASP A 911 -16.39 -21.89 22.22
N ALA A 912 -15.62 -21.12 21.43
CA ALA A 912 -14.37 -20.51 21.89
C ALA A 912 -14.61 -19.30 22.81
N VAL A 913 -13.60 -18.94 23.59
CA VAL A 913 -13.57 -17.67 24.30
C VAL A 913 -13.26 -16.56 23.31
N PHE A 914 -14.18 -15.59 23.17
CA PHE A 914 -13.98 -14.42 22.33
C PHE A 914 -13.27 -13.31 23.10
N LEU A 915 -12.02 -13.05 22.75
CA LEU A 915 -11.18 -12.05 23.38
C LEU A 915 -11.20 -10.74 22.58
N ALA A 916 -11.65 -9.66 23.20
CA ALA A 916 -11.68 -8.32 22.63
C ALA A 916 -11.51 -7.25 23.72
N ASP A 917 -10.32 -6.65 23.81
CA ASP A 917 -10.01 -5.71 24.89
C ASP A 917 -10.69 -4.35 24.72
N GLY A 918 -10.80 -3.87 23.48
CA GLY A 918 -11.35 -2.55 23.19
C GLY A 918 -12.87 -2.51 23.07
N MET A 919 -13.49 -1.45 23.62
CA MET A 919 -14.94 -1.19 23.60
C MET A 919 -15.53 -1.38 22.20
N SER A 920 -14.87 -0.85 21.17
CA SER A 920 -15.42 -0.87 19.81
C SER A 920 -15.60 -2.29 19.27
N CYS A 921 -14.65 -3.19 19.57
CA CYS A 921 -14.72 -4.59 19.13
C CYS A 921 -15.78 -5.36 19.92
N ARG A 922 -15.88 -5.12 21.24
CA ARG A 922 -16.91 -5.73 22.10
C ARG A 922 -18.32 -5.36 21.64
N VAL A 923 -18.59 -4.06 21.47
CA VAL A 923 -19.90 -3.57 21.01
C VAL A 923 -20.27 -4.13 19.64
N GLN A 924 -19.31 -4.26 18.72
CA GLN A 924 -19.58 -4.84 17.40
C GLN A 924 -19.98 -6.32 17.50
N LEU A 925 -19.28 -7.11 18.32
CA LEU A 925 -19.60 -8.51 18.54
C LEU A 925 -20.95 -8.68 19.25
N ASP A 926 -21.24 -7.82 20.24
CA ASP A 926 -22.53 -7.78 20.91
C ASP A 926 -23.68 -7.45 19.94
N ASP A 927 -23.47 -6.49 19.03
CA ASP A 927 -24.47 -6.05 18.04
C ASP A 927 -24.73 -7.10 16.94
N LEU A 928 -23.69 -7.78 16.45
CA LEU A 928 -23.76 -8.59 15.22
C LEU A 928 -23.72 -10.11 15.45
N ALA A 929 -23.08 -10.57 16.52
CA ALA A 929 -22.89 -12.00 16.81
C ALA A 929 -23.56 -12.44 18.13
N HIS A 930 -23.85 -11.50 19.03
CA HIS A 930 -24.45 -11.78 20.35
C HIS A 930 -23.64 -12.79 21.19
N VAL A 931 -22.31 -12.80 21.02
CA VAL A 931 -21.40 -13.66 21.77
C VAL A 931 -20.79 -12.90 22.96
N PRO A 932 -20.67 -13.53 24.14
CA PRO A 932 -19.99 -12.90 25.28
C PRO A 932 -18.52 -12.61 24.94
N THR A 933 -18.08 -11.38 25.17
CA THR A 933 -16.69 -10.96 24.96
C THR A 933 -15.96 -10.69 26.27
N GLN A 934 -14.70 -11.10 26.33
CA GLN A 934 -13.83 -10.89 27.49
C GLN A 934 -12.63 -10.01 27.13
N HIS A 935 -12.24 -9.17 28.09
CA HIS A 935 -10.90 -8.55 28.11
C HIS A 935 -9.87 -9.57 28.65
N LEU A 936 -8.59 -9.46 28.30
CA LEU A 936 -7.54 -10.40 28.73
C LEU A 936 -7.49 -10.56 30.26
N ALA A 937 -7.56 -9.44 30.98
CA ALA A 937 -7.69 -9.42 32.44
C ALA A 937 -8.93 -10.15 32.98
N GLU A 938 -10.07 -10.11 32.27
CA GLU A 938 -11.29 -10.85 32.66
C GLU A 938 -11.07 -12.36 32.51
N LEU A 939 -10.45 -12.78 31.40
CA LEU A 939 -10.10 -14.18 31.17
C LEU A 939 -9.15 -14.69 32.25
N PHE A 940 -8.09 -13.95 32.55
CA PHE A 940 -7.13 -14.34 33.58
C PHE A 940 -7.78 -14.39 34.97
N ALA A 941 -8.58 -13.39 35.32
CA ALA A 941 -9.29 -13.34 36.60
C ALA A 941 -10.36 -14.42 36.77
N SER A 942 -10.87 -15.00 35.68
CA SER A 942 -11.87 -16.08 35.72
C SER A 942 -11.28 -17.45 36.10
N ARG A 943 -9.94 -17.55 36.17
CA ARG A 943 -9.17 -18.79 36.35
C ARG A 943 -8.29 -18.81 37.60
N ILE A 944 -8.51 -17.85 38.50
CA ILE A 944 -7.81 -17.72 39.79
C ILE A 944 -8.57 -18.45 40.88
#